data_AF-A0A850AJR1-F1
#
_entry.id   AF-A0A850AJR1-F1
#
_cell.length_a   1.000
_cell.length_b   1.000
_cell.length_c   1.000
_cell.angle_alpha   90.00
_cell.angle_beta   90.00
_cell.angle_gamma   90.00
#
_symmetry.space_group_name_H-M   'P 1'
#
loop_
_entity.id
_entity.type
_entity.pdbx_description
1 polymer ?
#
loop_
_entity_poly.entity_id
_entity_poly.type
_entity_poly.pdbx_seq_one_letter_code
_entity_poly.pdbx_strand_id
1 'polypeptide(L)'
;MKCWLWFGIMVLFLAAPLFGQARRIVLLEEATNASCAPCAANNPNLQAFFSTHFGGVVSVRYHAWWPGYDPMYQLNTGDNTARINYYGISGVPNYMLDGANYGVPGDPAFMAVQMRNNMAQASPVKIAVSANISAGELVADIKVIALANVTPANLWLRTAVIERMVVYANPPGSNGERDFPDVLRKLLPDPAGMAIPALNAGDTLSYQLTTPVNPAWNWPDLAVVSWLQSDATQEVLQANISLPTFIVETADPLADLLDPNQAVTKSLHVLNDNPQPVNLNIAVNALQISPGWSYSLLYNGAAVDSIAITLAPNETLNFELEVLAGPEDGSIKLSVLAKNQDDPYGYGYAVDYFGLILSGEVLFVDDDGGENYEYYYYAAFDSAGIAYTSVEQSALALLAYAIPAGQFAAVVWNVSWGFPALTPEDVAFLSAYLDSGGNLFIAGQDIGWDIFDPSGSSNFPAAQSFYHTYLDANYLSDNAAVYAMQGIPGDPITDGLAFNINTIYSRYPEQISSFSGNGALILKYTNSSKYGAIRYDSGNYMTVYSGVGLEQMSDSHARIAIVGRALNWFGISGVGIDPEPGAAPQELFLAQNYPNPFNPSTAIRFGLPQNGEVRLTIYNILGERVAELANGTLPAGQYTYTWDGRNHNGRPVASGMYFYRLESEGKIFQKKMLLVR
;
A
#
# COMPACT_ATOMS: atom_id res chain seq x y z
N MET A 1 30.53 34.20 -22.80
CA MET A 1 31.88 33.87 -22.30
C MET A 1 32.02 34.34 -20.85
N LYS A 2 31.99 33.42 -19.90
CA LYS A 2 32.61 33.50 -18.56
C LYS A 2 32.54 32.09 -17.94
N CYS A 3 33.55 31.28 -18.26
CA CYS A 3 33.81 30.00 -17.60
C CYS A 3 34.25 30.26 -16.16
N TRP A 4 33.71 29.47 -15.23
CA TRP A 4 34.31 29.28 -13.91
C TRP A 4 34.68 27.80 -13.78
N LEU A 5 35.99 27.54 -13.79
CA LEU A 5 36.59 26.25 -13.44
C LEU A 5 36.37 25.99 -11.95
N TRP A 6 35.83 24.82 -11.61
CA TRP A 6 35.98 24.25 -10.28
C TRP A 6 37.12 23.24 -10.29
N PHE A 7 38.17 23.53 -9.52
CA PHE A 7 39.30 22.64 -9.26
C PHE A 7 38.85 21.51 -8.32
N GLY A 8 39.06 20.26 -8.74
CA GLY A 8 38.84 19.08 -7.92
C GLY A 8 39.86 18.98 -6.78
N ILE A 9 39.36 18.80 -5.56
CA ILE A 9 40.15 18.33 -4.42
C ILE A 9 39.90 16.82 -4.33
N MET A 10 40.87 16.05 -4.83
CA MET A 10 40.91 14.59 -4.69
C MET A 10 41.42 14.27 -3.29
N VAL A 11 40.49 14.05 -2.35
CA VAL A 11 40.81 13.54 -1.01
C VAL A 11 41.07 12.04 -1.14
N LEU A 12 42.35 11.64 -1.04
CA LEU A 12 42.73 10.25 -0.83
C LEU A 12 42.21 9.82 0.56
N PHE A 13 41.08 9.13 0.59
CA PHE A 13 40.70 8.32 1.75
C PHE A 13 41.64 7.12 1.83
N LEU A 14 42.57 7.19 2.79
CA LEU A 14 43.21 5.99 3.33
C LEU A 14 42.10 5.14 3.96
N ALA A 15 41.63 4.14 3.23
CA ALA A 15 40.69 3.15 3.72
C ALA A 15 41.36 2.33 4.83
N ALA A 16 41.10 2.70 6.08
CA ALA A 16 41.12 1.72 7.15
C ALA A 16 40.03 0.69 6.85
N PRO A 17 40.24 -0.61 7.10
CA PRO A 17 39.17 -1.58 6.98
C PRO A 17 38.12 -1.23 8.03
N LEU A 18 37.04 -0.58 7.62
CA LEU A 18 35.79 -0.62 8.35
C LEU A 18 35.46 -2.11 8.47
N PHE A 19 35.52 -2.66 9.69
CA PHE A 19 34.93 -3.97 9.95
C PHE A 19 33.44 -3.82 9.60
N GLY A 20 33.05 -4.32 8.43
CA GLY A 20 31.68 -4.22 7.94
C GLY A 20 30.74 -4.91 8.91
N GLN A 21 29.69 -4.22 9.34
CA GLN A 21 28.61 -4.83 10.11
C GLN A 21 27.85 -5.81 9.21
N ALA A 22 27.34 -6.90 9.78
CA ALA A 22 26.56 -7.86 9.00
C ALA A 22 25.23 -7.24 8.60
N ARG A 23 24.77 -7.58 7.39
CA ARG A 23 23.35 -7.45 7.04
C ARG A 23 22.53 -8.16 8.10
N ARG A 24 21.54 -7.47 8.66
CA ARG A 24 20.59 -8.06 9.58
C ARG A 24 19.52 -8.80 8.78
N ILE A 25 19.28 -10.05 9.15
CA ILE A 25 18.16 -10.85 8.67
C ILE A 25 17.16 -10.87 9.82
N VAL A 26 15.98 -10.33 9.55
CA VAL A 26 14.91 -10.19 10.53
C VAL A 26 14.28 -11.55 10.79
N LEU A 27 14.08 -11.89 12.06
CA LEU A 27 13.29 -13.05 12.43
C LEU A 27 11.83 -12.65 12.56
N LEU A 28 10.97 -13.29 11.77
CA LEU A 28 9.54 -13.27 11.98
C LEU A 28 9.12 -14.54 12.73
N GLU A 29 8.45 -14.35 13.85
CA GLU A 29 7.83 -15.43 14.60
C GLU A 29 6.32 -15.24 14.59
N GLU A 30 5.55 -16.28 14.27
CA GLU A 30 4.09 -16.21 14.26
C GLU A 30 3.52 -17.26 15.20
N ALA A 31 2.59 -16.89 16.07
CA ALA A 31 1.68 -17.82 16.73
C ALA A 31 0.36 -17.92 15.94
N THR A 32 0.00 -19.13 15.53
CA THR A 32 -1.16 -19.44 14.67
C THR A 32 -1.88 -20.71 15.14
N ASN A 33 -2.99 -21.10 14.50
CA ASN A 33 -3.72 -22.33 14.80
C ASN A 33 -4.63 -22.76 13.63
N ALA A 34 -4.66 -24.07 13.31
CA ALA A 34 -5.43 -24.65 12.20
C ALA A 34 -6.97 -24.60 12.39
N SER A 35 -7.46 -24.15 13.54
CA SER A 35 -8.88 -23.93 13.84
C SER A 35 -9.21 -22.45 14.10
N CYS A 36 -8.27 -21.55 13.84
CA CYS A 36 -8.43 -20.10 14.02
C CYS A 36 -8.88 -19.45 12.70
N ALA A 37 -10.10 -18.91 12.68
CA ALA A 37 -10.65 -18.24 11.50
C ALA A 37 -9.90 -16.92 11.15
N PRO A 38 -9.54 -16.04 12.10
CA PRO A 38 -8.70 -14.88 11.78
C PRO A 38 -7.32 -15.27 11.24
N CYS A 39 -6.76 -16.40 11.67
CA CYS A 39 -5.47 -16.90 11.16
C CYS A 39 -5.61 -17.23 9.68
N ALA A 40 -6.66 -17.96 9.29
CA ALA A 40 -6.94 -18.28 7.90
C ALA A 40 -7.16 -17.06 7.00
N ALA A 41 -7.69 -15.96 7.56
CA ALA A 41 -7.85 -14.71 6.82
C ALA A 41 -6.51 -14.00 6.56
N ASN A 42 -5.54 -14.12 7.47
CA ASN A 42 -4.26 -13.37 7.39
C ASN A 42 -3.09 -14.19 6.83
N ASN A 43 -3.10 -15.52 7.00
CA ASN A 43 -2.02 -16.41 6.55
C ASN A 43 -1.68 -16.26 5.05
N PRO A 44 -2.64 -16.11 4.11
CA PRO A 44 -2.32 -15.87 2.71
C PRO A 44 -1.53 -14.58 2.47
N ASN A 45 -1.89 -13.49 3.15
CA ASN A 45 -1.20 -12.20 3.05
C ASN A 45 0.23 -12.29 3.62
N LEU A 46 0.36 -12.93 4.78
CA LEU A 46 1.65 -13.19 5.40
C LEU A 46 2.54 -14.07 4.51
N GLN A 47 1.97 -15.09 3.87
CA GLN A 47 2.68 -15.96 2.94
C GLN A 47 3.11 -15.22 1.67
N ALA A 48 2.25 -14.36 1.12
CA ALA A 48 2.62 -13.49 0.00
C ALA A 48 3.79 -12.58 0.38
N PHE A 49 3.72 -11.94 1.55
CA PHE A 49 4.82 -11.14 2.10
C PHE A 49 6.13 -11.93 2.18
N PHE A 50 6.13 -13.14 2.75
CA PHE A 50 7.34 -13.96 2.83
C PHE A 50 7.94 -14.33 1.48
N SER A 51 7.09 -14.65 0.50
CA SER A 51 7.55 -15.10 -0.81
C SER A 51 8.40 -14.07 -1.56
N THR A 52 8.25 -12.79 -1.21
CA THR A 52 8.96 -11.65 -1.83
C THR A 52 9.92 -10.92 -0.87
N HIS A 53 10.07 -11.36 0.38
CA HIS A 53 10.99 -10.75 1.35
C HIS A 53 11.98 -11.74 1.97
N PHE A 54 12.05 -12.95 1.41
CA PHE A 54 12.96 -13.99 1.86
C PHE A 54 14.41 -13.54 1.72
N GLY A 55 15.19 -13.74 2.79
CA GLY A 55 16.58 -13.30 2.89
C GLY A 55 16.77 -11.92 3.53
N GLY A 56 15.73 -11.08 3.50
CA GLY A 56 15.57 -9.98 4.47
C GLY A 56 14.85 -10.43 5.73
N VAL A 57 13.93 -11.40 5.60
CA VAL A 57 13.20 -12.04 6.70
C VAL A 57 13.34 -13.57 6.60
N VAL A 58 13.40 -14.23 7.76
CA VAL A 58 13.21 -15.68 7.92
C VAL A 58 12.13 -15.95 8.97
N SER A 59 11.38 -17.05 8.82
CA SER A 59 10.20 -17.33 9.63
C SER A 59 10.34 -18.56 10.53
N VAL A 60 9.64 -18.53 11.67
CA VAL A 60 9.28 -19.71 12.45
C VAL A 60 7.82 -19.58 12.91
N ARG A 61 6.98 -20.58 12.59
CA ARG A 61 5.55 -20.56 12.98
C ARG A 61 5.23 -21.54 14.09
N TYR A 62 4.70 -21.00 15.19
CA TYR A 62 4.26 -21.71 16.39
C TYR A 62 2.77 -21.98 16.33
N HIS A 63 2.39 -23.24 16.55
CA HIS A 63 0.99 -23.63 16.58
C HIS A 63 0.48 -23.65 18.02
N ALA A 64 -0.58 -22.90 18.30
CA ALA A 64 -1.19 -22.79 19.61
C ALA A 64 -2.14 -23.95 19.91
N TRP A 65 -2.41 -24.20 21.20
CA TRP A 65 -3.37 -25.20 21.68
C TRP A 65 -4.82 -24.72 21.70
N TRP A 66 -5.07 -23.54 21.13
CA TRP A 66 -6.34 -22.81 21.08
C TRP A 66 -6.37 -21.95 19.81
N PRO A 67 -7.56 -21.50 19.34
CA PRO A 67 -8.89 -21.72 19.89
C PRO A 67 -9.47 -23.13 19.65
N GLY A 68 -8.83 -23.95 18.82
CA GLY A 68 -9.32 -25.30 18.52
C GLY A 68 -8.21 -26.30 18.25
N TYR A 69 -8.61 -27.42 17.65
CA TYR A 69 -7.69 -28.52 17.34
C TYR A 69 -6.65 -28.12 16.31
N ASP A 70 -5.40 -28.51 16.58
CA ASP A 70 -4.27 -28.27 15.70
C ASP A 70 -3.30 -29.46 15.75
N PRO A 71 -3.17 -30.26 14.68
CA PRO A 71 -2.27 -31.41 14.68
C PRO A 71 -0.78 -31.06 14.70
N MET A 72 -0.39 -29.86 14.24
CA MET A 72 0.99 -29.41 14.30
C MET A 72 1.39 -29.10 15.75
N TYR A 73 0.49 -28.51 16.54
CA TYR A 73 0.69 -28.39 17.99
C TYR A 73 0.80 -29.76 18.67
N GLN A 74 -0.06 -30.73 18.33
CA GLN A 74 -0.04 -32.06 18.95
C GLN A 74 1.29 -32.81 18.73
N LEU A 75 1.97 -32.54 17.61
CA LEU A 75 3.27 -33.14 17.30
C LEU A 75 4.43 -32.50 18.08
N ASN A 76 4.27 -31.28 18.59
CA ASN A 76 5.29 -30.57 19.36
C ASN A 76 4.71 -29.63 20.43
N THR A 77 4.06 -30.18 21.44
CA THR A 77 3.37 -29.37 22.45
C THR A 77 4.33 -28.53 23.30
N GLY A 78 5.47 -29.11 23.69
CA GLY A 78 6.43 -28.49 24.60
C GLY A 78 7.07 -27.23 24.02
N ASP A 79 7.62 -27.31 22.80
CA ASP A 79 8.37 -26.20 22.24
C ASP A 79 7.43 -25.05 21.80
N ASN A 80 6.26 -25.38 21.22
CA ASN A 80 5.23 -24.40 20.89
C ASN A 80 4.73 -23.66 22.14
N THR A 81 4.39 -24.39 23.21
CA THR A 81 3.96 -23.77 24.48
C THR A 81 5.06 -22.89 25.08
N ALA A 82 6.32 -23.32 25.01
CA ALA A 82 7.42 -22.53 25.54
C ALA A 82 7.58 -21.18 24.83
N ARG A 83 7.49 -21.13 23.49
CA ARG A 83 7.60 -19.87 22.73
C ARG A 83 6.38 -18.97 22.88
N ILE A 84 5.18 -19.53 22.87
CA ILE A 84 3.96 -18.76 23.12
C ILE A 84 3.99 -18.11 24.51
N ASN A 85 4.43 -18.85 25.54
CA ASN A 85 4.57 -18.31 26.89
C ASN A 85 5.71 -17.30 27.02
N TYR A 86 6.82 -17.48 26.30
CA TYR A 86 7.96 -16.56 26.30
C TYR A 86 7.55 -15.13 25.93
N TYR A 87 6.63 -14.99 24.97
CA TYR A 87 6.09 -13.71 24.53
C TYR A 87 4.80 -13.28 25.24
N GLY A 88 4.25 -14.12 26.12
CA GLY A 88 2.98 -13.84 26.78
C GLY A 88 1.79 -13.74 25.83
N ILE A 89 1.81 -14.47 24.71
CA ILE A 89 0.77 -14.40 23.67
C ILE A 89 -0.54 -14.98 24.19
N SER A 90 -1.62 -14.19 24.08
CA SER A 90 -2.96 -14.53 24.55
C SER A 90 -4.02 -14.61 23.44
N GLY A 91 -3.67 -14.20 22.21
CA GLY A 91 -4.52 -14.26 21.00
C GLY A 91 -3.72 -14.73 19.77
N VAL A 92 -4.37 -15.41 18.83
CA VAL A 92 -3.81 -15.84 17.54
C VAL A 92 -4.76 -15.37 16.42
N PRO A 93 -4.23 -14.92 15.27
CA PRO A 93 -2.81 -14.86 14.94
C PRO A 93 -2.08 -13.76 15.72
N ASN A 94 -0.81 -13.99 16.06
CA ASN A 94 0.05 -12.98 16.68
C ASN A 94 1.45 -13.11 16.09
N TYR A 95 2.05 -12.02 15.59
CA TYR A 95 3.43 -12.04 15.08
C TYR A 95 4.38 -11.13 15.86
N MET A 96 5.65 -11.51 15.80
CA MET A 96 6.78 -10.75 16.31
C MET A 96 7.79 -10.54 15.18
N LEU A 97 8.45 -9.38 15.15
CA LEU A 97 9.63 -9.13 14.33
C LEU A 97 10.80 -8.77 15.22
N ASP A 98 11.88 -9.55 15.14
CA ASP A 98 13.04 -9.47 16.02
C ASP A 98 12.71 -9.38 17.51
N GLY A 99 11.63 -10.09 17.90
CA GLY A 99 11.14 -10.18 19.27
C GLY A 99 10.23 -9.04 19.74
N ALA A 100 10.04 -7.99 18.94
CA ALA A 100 8.99 -6.99 19.19
C ALA A 100 7.62 -7.55 18.77
N ASN A 101 6.63 -7.46 19.65
CA ASN A 101 5.27 -7.99 19.42
C ASN A 101 4.38 -6.94 18.73
N TYR A 102 3.79 -7.31 17.59
CA TYR A 102 2.95 -6.45 16.77
C TYR A 102 1.48 -6.91 16.65
N GLY A 103 1.08 -7.97 17.37
CA GLY A 103 -0.29 -8.47 17.35
C GLY A 103 -0.64 -9.14 16.02
N VAL A 104 -1.77 -8.79 15.40
CA VAL A 104 -2.32 -9.48 14.22
C VAL A 104 -1.59 -9.04 12.93
N PRO A 105 -1.14 -9.97 12.05
CA PRO A 105 -0.49 -9.65 10.78
C PRO A 105 -1.52 -9.24 9.71
N GLY A 106 -2.21 -8.11 9.93
CA GLY A 106 -3.30 -7.63 9.08
C GLY A 106 -2.88 -6.89 7.81
N ASP A 107 -1.70 -6.24 7.83
CA ASP A 107 -1.26 -5.34 6.76
C ASP A 107 0.19 -5.63 6.33
N PRO A 108 0.39 -6.26 5.15
CA PRO A 108 1.71 -6.51 4.58
C PRO A 108 2.56 -5.25 4.34
N ALA A 109 1.96 -4.10 4.05
CA ALA A 109 2.70 -2.86 3.80
C ALA A 109 3.33 -2.36 5.11
N PHE A 110 2.55 -2.33 6.19
CA PHE A 110 3.06 -2.02 7.53
C PHE A 110 4.14 -3.00 7.98
N MET A 111 3.96 -4.30 7.71
CA MET A 111 4.98 -5.32 7.98
C MET A 111 6.28 -5.07 7.21
N ALA A 112 6.20 -4.66 5.94
CA ALA A 112 7.37 -4.30 5.14
C ALA A 112 8.12 -3.10 5.72
N VAL A 113 7.42 -2.12 6.29
CA VAL A 113 8.07 -0.99 6.98
C VAL A 113 8.80 -1.46 8.24
N GLN A 114 8.13 -2.23 9.10
CA GLN A 114 8.75 -2.77 10.32
C GLN A 114 10.00 -3.59 10.01
N MET A 115 9.91 -4.44 8.99
CA MET A 115 11.04 -5.20 8.47
C MET A 115 12.17 -4.27 8.01
N ARG A 116 11.91 -3.27 7.17
CA ARG A 116 12.95 -2.33 6.69
C ARG A 116 13.62 -1.59 7.85
N ASN A 117 12.84 -1.16 8.85
CA ASN A 117 13.36 -0.50 10.05
C ASN A 117 14.28 -1.43 10.86
N ASN A 118 13.94 -2.71 10.99
CA ASN A 118 14.80 -3.69 11.65
C ASN A 118 16.04 -4.00 10.81
N MET A 119 15.92 -4.15 9.49
CA MET A 119 17.06 -4.40 8.59
C MET A 119 18.06 -3.23 8.56
N ALA A 120 17.58 -2.00 8.73
CA ALA A 120 18.43 -0.82 8.82
C ALA A 120 19.30 -0.80 10.09
N GLN A 121 18.97 -1.60 11.10
CA GLN A 121 19.80 -1.76 12.28
C GLN A 121 20.95 -2.73 11.99
N ALA A 122 22.17 -2.27 12.27
CA ALA A 122 23.33 -3.11 12.15
C ALA A 122 23.33 -4.27 13.15
N SER A 123 23.71 -5.46 12.68
CA SER A 123 23.95 -6.59 13.59
C SER A 123 25.42 -6.67 14.02
N PRO A 124 25.72 -6.83 15.33
CA PRO A 124 27.08 -7.03 15.80
C PRO A 124 27.62 -8.43 15.51
N VAL A 125 26.79 -9.34 14.98
CA VAL A 125 27.15 -10.72 14.66
C VAL A 125 26.65 -11.15 13.28
N LYS A 126 27.33 -12.11 12.67
CA LYS A 126 26.83 -12.91 11.56
C LYS A 126 26.52 -14.32 12.05
N ILE A 127 25.37 -14.87 11.65
CA ILE A 127 25.04 -16.28 11.87
C ILE A 127 25.13 -17.00 10.53
N ALA A 128 25.87 -18.11 10.48
CA ALA A 128 25.83 -19.04 9.36
C ALA A 128 25.23 -20.35 9.83
N VAL A 129 24.26 -20.88 9.09
CA VAL A 129 23.57 -22.13 9.41
C VAL A 129 23.71 -23.06 8.21
N SER A 130 24.03 -24.32 8.46
CA SER A 130 23.85 -25.41 7.51
C SER A 130 23.18 -26.57 8.20
N ALA A 131 22.39 -27.32 7.43
CA ALA A 131 21.71 -28.50 7.93
C ALA A 131 21.86 -29.65 6.94
N ASN A 132 22.06 -30.85 7.46
CA ASN A 132 22.03 -32.07 6.67
C ASN A 132 21.40 -33.20 7.47
N ILE A 133 20.87 -34.19 6.76
CA ILE A 133 20.39 -35.43 7.37
C ILE A 133 21.47 -36.49 7.23
N SER A 134 21.83 -37.13 8.33
CA SER A 134 22.83 -38.18 8.41
C SER A 134 22.37 -39.25 9.38
N ALA A 135 22.32 -40.51 8.93
CA ALA A 135 21.98 -41.66 9.77
C ALA A 135 20.64 -41.55 10.55
N GLY A 136 19.64 -40.86 9.97
CA GLY A 136 18.33 -40.66 10.61
C GLY A 136 18.25 -39.49 11.59
N GLU A 137 19.35 -38.74 11.76
CA GLU A 137 19.39 -37.50 12.52
C GLU A 137 19.53 -36.31 11.58
N LEU A 138 18.89 -35.20 11.95
CA LEU A 138 19.17 -33.89 11.40
C LEU A 138 20.32 -33.32 12.21
N VAL A 139 21.37 -32.90 11.52
CA VAL A 139 22.56 -32.25 12.07
C VAL A 139 22.54 -30.80 11.61
N ALA A 140 22.50 -29.88 12.57
CA ALA A 140 22.59 -28.45 12.35
C ALA A 140 23.96 -27.95 12.78
N ASP A 141 24.72 -27.38 11.85
CA ASP A 141 25.98 -26.70 12.12
C ASP A 141 25.74 -25.18 12.10
N ILE A 142 26.01 -24.53 13.24
CA ILE A 142 25.78 -23.10 13.44
C ILE A 142 27.10 -22.43 13.76
N LYS A 143 27.41 -21.33 13.07
CA LYS A 143 28.53 -20.44 13.41
C LYS A 143 28.01 -19.06 13.76
N VAL A 144 28.40 -18.56 14.92
CA VAL A 144 28.17 -17.17 15.35
C VAL A 144 29.50 -16.45 15.25
N ILE A 145 29.60 -15.47 14.36
CA ILE A 145 30.81 -14.70 14.07
C ILE A 145 30.59 -13.29 14.59
N ALA A 146 31.35 -12.85 15.58
CA ALA A 146 31.28 -11.50 16.13
C ALA A 146 32.02 -10.52 15.22
N LEU A 147 31.31 -9.50 14.76
CA LEU A 147 31.86 -8.40 13.94
C LEU A 147 32.14 -7.15 14.78
N ALA A 148 31.49 -7.05 15.94
CA ALA A 148 31.74 -6.08 16.98
C ALA A 148 31.77 -6.77 18.35
N ASN A 149 32.18 -6.06 19.39
CA ASN A 149 32.11 -6.58 20.76
C ASN A 149 30.65 -6.79 21.16
N VAL A 150 30.32 -7.98 21.67
CA VAL A 150 29.00 -8.34 22.17
C VAL A 150 29.09 -8.57 23.68
N THR A 151 28.39 -7.72 24.43
CA THR A 151 28.23 -7.91 25.87
C THR A 151 26.99 -8.77 26.11
N PRO A 152 27.10 -9.91 26.82
CA PRO A 152 25.99 -10.83 26.99
C PRO A 152 25.04 -10.27 28.05
N ALA A 153 23.83 -9.89 27.62
CA ALA A 153 22.75 -9.43 28.48
C ALA A 153 21.63 -10.48 28.53
N ASN A 154 21.91 -11.65 29.14
CA ASN A 154 21.06 -12.86 29.02
C ASN A 154 20.83 -13.24 27.55
N LEU A 155 21.93 -13.41 26.82
CA LEU A 155 21.92 -13.66 25.39
C LEU A 155 21.95 -15.16 25.09
N TRP A 156 21.04 -15.62 24.23
CA TRP A 156 20.83 -17.03 23.92
C TRP A 156 20.83 -17.27 22.42
N LEU A 157 21.60 -18.26 21.97
CA LEU A 157 21.46 -18.84 20.64
C LEU A 157 20.30 -19.83 20.67
N ARG A 158 19.23 -19.51 19.98
CA ARG A 158 18.06 -20.37 19.78
C ARG A 158 18.10 -20.95 18.38
N THR A 159 17.60 -22.18 18.24
CA THR A 159 17.64 -22.89 16.96
C THR A 159 16.37 -23.72 16.80
N ALA A 160 15.67 -23.54 15.68
CA ALA A 160 14.45 -24.23 15.32
C ALA A 160 14.68 -25.10 14.09
N VAL A 161 14.25 -26.35 14.15
CA VAL A 161 13.95 -27.15 12.95
C VAL A 161 12.53 -26.79 12.54
N ILE A 162 12.37 -26.36 11.29
CA ILE A 162 11.09 -26.06 10.66
C ILE A 162 10.84 -26.98 9.48
N GLU A 163 9.58 -27.18 9.15
CA GLU A 163 9.14 -27.75 7.87
C GLU A 163 8.59 -26.61 7.02
N ARG A 164 9.18 -26.36 5.85
CA ARG A 164 8.92 -25.16 5.03
C ARG A 164 7.49 -25.11 4.51
N MET A 165 6.87 -26.25 4.24
CA MET A 165 5.45 -26.38 3.88
C MET A 165 4.85 -27.72 4.32
N VAL A 166 3.93 -27.66 5.26
CA VAL A 166 3.08 -28.79 5.65
C VAL A 166 1.78 -28.73 4.86
N VAL A 167 1.55 -29.72 3.99
CA VAL A 167 0.33 -29.80 3.16
C VAL A 167 -0.54 -30.95 3.61
N TYR A 168 -1.80 -30.66 3.96
CA TYR A 168 -2.80 -31.67 4.27
C TYR A 168 -3.73 -31.95 3.07
N ALA A 169 -4.16 -33.21 2.92
CA ALA A 169 -5.12 -33.60 1.88
C ALA A 169 -6.50 -32.96 2.09
N ASN A 170 -6.91 -32.80 3.35
CA ASN A 170 -8.13 -32.11 3.78
C ASN A 170 -7.78 -31.16 4.93
N PRO A 171 -8.53 -30.07 5.14
CA PRO A 171 -8.27 -29.14 6.24
C PRO A 171 -8.18 -29.87 7.59
N PRO A 172 -7.06 -29.74 8.32
CA PRO A 172 -6.84 -30.49 9.56
C PRO A 172 -7.57 -29.88 10.76
N GLY A 173 -8.00 -28.62 10.68
CA GLY A 173 -8.81 -27.95 11.67
C GLY A 173 -10.01 -27.23 11.04
N SER A 174 -10.75 -26.48 11.86
CA SER A 174 -12.05 -25.92 11.46
C SER A 174 -11.96 -24.66 10.59
N ASN A 175 -10.77 -24.11 10.34
CA ASN A 175 -10.62 -22.84 9.61
C ASN A 175 -10.56 -22.99 8.08
N GLY A 176 -10.47 -24.22 7.56
CA GLY A 176 -10.48 -24.51 6.13
C GLY A 176 -9.12 -24.49 5.43
N GLU A 177 -8.03 -24.13 6.12
CA GLU A 177 -6.68 -24.12 5.55
C GLU A 177 -6.12 -25.53 5.37
N ARG A 178 -5.23 -25.68 4.38
CA ARG A 178 -4.56 -26.96 4.10
C ARG A 178 -3.04 -26.86 4.10
N ASP A 179 -2.51 -25.66 3.89
CA ASP A 179 -1.11 -25.40 3.63
C ASP A 179 -0.58 -24.53 4.76
N PHE A 180 0.42 -25.04 5.48
CA PHE A 180 0.98 -24.39 6.66
C PHE A 180 2.49 -24.23 6.45
N PRO A 181 2.98 -23.02 6.18
CA PRO A 181 4.39 -22.76 5.92
C PRO A 181 5.23 -22.66 7.20
N ASP A 182 6.53 -22.92 7.10
CA ASP A 182 7.56 -22.71 8.14
C ASP A 182 7.18 -23.20 9.56
N VAL A 183 6.50 -24.35 9.63
CA VAL A 183 5.98 -24.93 10.88
C VAL A 183 7.12 -25.37 11.79
N LEU A 184 7.11 -24.91 13.04
CA LEU A 184 8.05 -25.39 14.06
C LEU A 184 7.89 -26.91 14.29
N ARG A 185 8.96 -27.66 14.00
CA ARG A 185 9.06 -29.10 14.29
C ARG A 185 9.81 -29.38 15.58
N LYS A 186 10.88 -28.63 15.88
CA LYS A 186 11.69 -28.82 17.10
C LYS A 186 12.53 -27.60 17.47
N LEU A 187 12.64 -27.26 18.75
CA LEU A 187 13.69 -26.36 19.27
C LEU A 187 14.89 -27.15 19.78
N LEU A 188 16.10 -26.65 19.48
CA LEU A 188 17.37 -27.30 19.79
C LEU A 188 18.26 -26.43 20.70
N PRO A 189 18.98 -27.05 21.65
CA PRO A 189 18.78 -28.44 22.12
C PRO A 189 17.43 -28.63 22.85
N ASP A 190 16.89 -27.52 23.35
CA ASP A 190 15.60 -27.39 24.01
C ASP A 190 15.09 -25.93 23.84
N PRO A 191 13.89 -25.58 24.34
CA PRO A 191 13.34 -24.23 24.16
C PRO A 191 14.14 -23.07 24.77
N ALA A 192 15.02 -23.31 25.74
CA ALA A 192 15.82 -22.23 26.33
C ALA A 192 16.91 -21.76 25.37
N GLY A 193 17.49 -22.70 24.60
CA GLY A 193 18.63 -22.47 23.72
C GLY A 193 19.96 -22.57 24.46
N MET A 194 21.02 -22.04 23.84
CA MET A 194 22.38 -22.07 24.37
C MET A 194 22.81 -20.68 24.82
N ALA A 195 23.23 -20.53 26.08
CA ALA A 195 23.76 -19.25 26.57
C ALA A 195 25.04 -18.85 25.82
N ILE A 196 25.15 -17.56 25.49
CA ILE A 196 26.26 -17.01 24.72
C ILE A 196 27.17 -16.19 25.64
N PRO A 197 28.49 -16.46 25.67
CA PRO A 197 29.44 -15.68 26.46
C PRO A 197 29.67 -14.30 25.83
N ALA A 198 30.46 -13.46 26.50
CA ALA A 198 30.94 -12.23 25.89
C ALA A 198 31.82 -12.54 24.68
N LEU A 199 31.64 -11.77 23.61
CA LEU A 199 32.42 -11.93 22.38
C LEU A 199 33.16 -10.63 22.08
N ASN A 200 34.40 -10.77 21.67
CA ASN A 200 35.17 -9.69 21.07
C ASN A 200 34.98 -9.72 19.55
N ALA A 201 35.17 -8.58 18.89
CA ALA A 201 35.20 -8.54 17.44
C ALA A 201 36.24 -9.54 16.89
N GLY A 202 35.82 -10.39 15.95
CA GLY A 202 36.60 -11.48 15.35
C GLY A 202 36.39 -12.85 15.99
N ASP A 203 35.76 -12.94 17.16
CA ASP A 203 35.48 -14.24 17.80
C ASP A 203 34.48 -15.04 16.95
N THR A 204 34.67 -16.36 16.90
CA THR A 204 33.74 -17.29 16.23
C THR A 204 33.38 -18.43 17.17
N LEU A 205 32.10 -18.60 17.45
CA LEU A 205 31.55 -19.76 18.14
C LEU A 205 30.97 -20.74 17.12
N SER A 206 31.22 -22.03 17.32
CA SER A 206 30.67 -23.10 16.48
C SER A 206 29.88 -24.07 17.33
N TYR A 207 28.67 -24.39 16.90
CA TYR A 207 27.76 -25.32 17.54
C TYR A 207 27.34 -26.38 16.54
N GLN A 208 27.24 -27.61 17.02
CA GLN A 208 26.61 -28.71 16.30
C GLN A 208 25.48 -29.24 17.17
N LEU A 209 24.25 -29.09 16.70
CA LEU A 209 23.05 -29.55 17.38
C LEU A 209 22.39 -30.64 16.55
N THR A 210 21.89 -31.69 17.20
CA THR A 210 21.26 -32.80 16.49
C THR A 210 19.88 -33.11 17.03
N THR A 211 19.04 -33.68 16.18
CA THR A 211 17.78 -34.28 16.63
C THR A 211 17.45 -35.51 15.78
N PRO A 212 16.95 -36.60 16.39
CA PRO A 212 16.34 -37.68 15.65
C PRO A 212 15.14 -37.13 14.91
N VAL A 213 15.08 -37.38 13.61
CA VAL A 213 14.01 -36.81 12.83
C VAL A 213 12.79 -37.73 12.89
N ASN A 214 11.64 -37.11 13.08
CA ASN A 214 10.38 -37.82 13.26
C ASN A 214 9.86 -38.35 11.91
N PRO A 215 9.38 -39.61 11.83
CA PRO A 215 8.76 -40.14 10.62
C PRO A 215 7.57 -39.33 10.08
N ALA A 216 6.93 -38.51 10.91
CA ALA A 216 5.83 -37.63 10.51
C ALA A 216 6.29 -36.34 9.79
N TRP A 217 7.59 -36.05 9.74
CA TRP A 217 8.13 -34.86 9.08
C TRP A 217 8.46 -35.13 7.61
N ASN A 218 8.33 -34.09 6.78
CA ASN A 218 8.75 -34.15 5.38
C ASN A 218 10.23 -33.79 5.24
N TRP A 219 11.09 -34.79 5.28
CA TRP A 219 12.55 -34.66 5.33
C TRP A 219 13.19 -33.75 4.28
N PRO A 220 12.83 -33.83 2.98
CA PRO A 220 13.38 -32.95 1.95
C PRO A 220 12.99 -31.48 2.13
N ASP A 221 12.03 -31.21 3.01
CA ASP A 221 11.42 -29.91 3.23
C ASP A 221 11.77 -29.30 4.60
N LEU A 222 12.70 -29.94 5.32
CA LEU A 222 13.21 -29.44 6.59
C LEU A 222 14.25 -28.35 6.37
N ALA A 223 14.17 -27.28 7.15
CA ALA A 223 15.19 -26.26 7.27
C ALA A 223 15.49 -25.96 8.74
N VAL A 224 16.62 -25.32 9.00
CA VAL A 224 17.02 -24.90 10.35
C VAL A 224 17.15 -23.39 10.40
N VAL A 225 16.42 -22.76 11.32
CA VAL A 225 16.51 -21.32 11.60
C VAL A 225 17.23 -21.15 12.94
N SER A 226 18.26 -20.30 12.99
CA SER A 226 18.98 -19.98 14.22
C SER A 226 19.03 -18.48 14.44
N TRP A 227 18.84 -18.05 15.68
CA TRP A 227 18.83 -16.64 16.03
C TRP A 227 19.44 -16.38 17.40
N LEU A 228 19.97 -15.17 17.58
CA LEU A 228 20.60 -14.71 18.81
C LEU A 228 19.67 -13.72 19.52
N GLN A 229 19.13 -14.10 20.68
CA GLN A 229 18.07 -13.34 21.36
C GLN A 229 18.42 -13.01 22.82
N SER A 230 18.10 -11.78 23.24
CA SER A 230 18.22 -11.30 24.62
C SER A 230 16.96 -11.62 25.41
N ASP A 231 17.07 -12.33 26.53
CA ASP A 231 15.92 -12.52 27.44
C ASP A 231 15.67 -11.33 28.36
N ALA A 232 16.59 -10.37 28.39
CA ALA A 232 16.36 -9.12 29.11
C ALA A 232 15.41 -8.17 28.36
N THR A 233 15.43 -8.23 27.02
CA THR A 233 14.72 -7.26 26.15
C THR A 233 13.83 -7.92 25.10
N GLN A 234 13.88 -9.23 24.95
CA GLN A 234 13.31 -10.02 23.85
C GLN A 234 13.92 -9.72 22.46
N GLU A 235 14.81 -8.74 22.34
CA GLU A 235 15.43 -8.35 21.07
C GLU A 235 16.22 -9.50 20.45
N VAL A 236 16.01 -9.73 19.17
CA VAL A 236 16.81 -10.62 18.32
C VAL A 236 17.88 -9.80 17.61
N LEU A 237 19.16 -10.08 17.87
CA LEU A 237 20.28 -9.33 17.27
C LEU A 237 20.59 -9.77 15.83
N GLN A 238 20.28 -11.02 15.50
CA GLN A 238 20.53 -11.63 14.20
C GLN A 238 19.76 -12.94 14.09
N ALA A 239 19.32 -13.28 12.89
CA ALA A 239 18.86 -14.62 12.54
C ALA A 239 19.50 -15.09 11.24
N ASN A 240 19.40 -16.39 10.95
CA ASN A 240 19.62 -16.93 9.61
C ASN A 240 18.96 -18.31 9.48
N ILE A 241 18.85 -18.80 8.26
CA ILE A 241 18.30 -20.12 7.92
C ILE A 241 19.36 -20.98 7.22
N SER A 242 19.20 -22.29 7.24
CA SER A 242 20.06 -23.27 6.55
C SER A 242 19.96 -23.25 5.01
N LEU A 243 19.29 -22.24 4.47
CA LEU A 243 19.15 -22.00 3.04
C LEU A 243 19.84 -20.68 2.70
N PRO A 244 20.42 -20.55 1.50
CA PRO A 244 21.09 -19.31 1.16
C PRO A 244 20.13 -18.13 1.14
N THR A 245 20.53 -17.04 1.80
CA THR A 245 19.76 -15.80 1.89
C THR A 245 20.46 -14.67 1.14
N PHE A 246 19.68 -13.82 0.47
CA PHE A 246 20.19 -12.67 -0.26
C PHE A 246 19.10 -11.60 -0.29
N ILE A 247 19.49 -10.37 -0.62
CA ILE A 247 18.56 -9.28 -0.87
C ILE A 247 18.98 -8.54 -2.14
N VAL A 248 18.03 -7.83 -2.74
CA VAL A 248 18.32 -6.87 -3.81
C VAL A 248 18.56 -5.52 -3.14
N GLU A 249 19.71 -4.91 -3.42
CA GLU A 249 20.15 -3.65 -2.83
C GLU A 249 20.33 -2.58 -3.91
N THR A 250 20.00 -1.34 -3.55
CA THR A 250 20.27 -0.15 -4.35
C THR A 250 20.55 1.04 -3.45
N ALA A 251 21.39 1.96 -3.93
CA ALA A 251 21.57 3.28 -3.32
C ALA A 251 20.65 4.34 -3.96
N ASP A 252 20.00 4.01 -5.07
CA ASP A 252 19.13 4.93 -5.79
C ASP A 252 17.75 5.00 -5.13
N PRO A 253 17.09 6.17 -5.18
CA PRO A 253 15.68 6.26 -4.82
C PRO A 253 14.84 5.31 -5.68
N LEU A 254 13.97 4.55 -5.03
CA LEU A 254 13.04 3.61 -5.66
C LEU A 254 11.74 4.26 -6.13
N ALA A 255 11.69 5.60 -6.15
CA ALA A 255 10.65 6.33 -6.84
C ALA A 255 11.21 7.57 -7.52
N ASP A 256 10.53 8.04 -8.58
CA ASP A 256 10.89 9.25 -9.30
C ASP A 256 9.67 10.05 -9.75
N LEU A 257 9.80 11.38 -9.68
CA LEU A 257 9.06 12.27 -10.56
C LEU A 257 9.79 12.38 -11.89
N LEU A 258 9.05 12.23 -12.99
CA LEU A 258 9.58 12.13 -14.33
C LEU A 258 8.99 13.21 -15.22
N ASP A 259 9.75 13.57 -16.26
CA ASP A 259 9.30 14.37 -17.39
C ASP A 259 8.85 13.46 -18.56
N PRO A 260 7.97 13.94 -19.46
CA PRO A 260 7.60 13.21 -20.67
C PRO A 260 8.78 12.76 -21.51
N ASN A 261 8.80 11.48 -21.89
CA ASN A 261 9.88 10.83 -22.65
C ASN A 261 11.24 10.78 -21.93
N GLN A 262 11.29 11.02 -20.61
CA GLN A 262 12.51 10.86 -19.83
C GLN A 262 12.83 9.38 -19.62
N ALA A 263 14.09 9.02 -19.83
CA ALA A 263 14.62 7.73 -19.39
C ALA A 263 15.35 7.91 -18.05
N VAL A 264 15.11 6.98 -17.12
CA VAL A 264 15.86 6.85 -15.87
C VAL A 264 16.37 5.42 -15.71
N THR A 265 17.54 5.30 -15.10
CA THR A 265 18.18 4.00 -14.87
C THR A 265 18.51 3.88 -13.39
N LYS A 266 18.13 2.77 -12.78
CA LYS A 266 18.41 2.42 -11.38
C LYS A 266 19.43 1.29 -11.34
N SER A 267 20.51 1.50 -10.61
CA SER A 267 21.55 0.50 -10.39
C SER A 267 21.16 -0.39 -9.21
N LEU A 268 21.08 -1.69 -9.45
CA LEU A 268 20.76 -2.69 -8.44
C LEU A 268 21.87 -3.72 -8.36
N HIS A 269 22.01 -4.34 -7.19
CA HIS A 269 22.94 -5.43 -7.00
C HIS A 269 22.42 -6.50 -6.05
N VAL A 270 22.98 -7.70 -6.19
CA VAL A 270 22.82 -8.81 -5.24
C VAL A 270 24.20 -9.30 -4.87
N LEU A 271 24.52 -9.26 -3.58
CA LEU A 271 25.73 -9.88 -3.02
C LEU A 271 25.39 -11.29 -2.51
N ASN A 272 26.12 -12.30 -2.98
CA ASN A 272 26.10 -13.60 -2.34
C ASN A 272 27.03 -13.61 -1.12
N ASP A 273 26.49 -13.33 0.06
CA ASP A 273 27.25 -13.38 1.31
C ASP A 273 27.16 -14.76 2.01
N ASN A 274 26.59 -15.77 1.34
CA ASN A 274 26.51 -17.14 1.83
C ASN A 274 27.85 -17.88 1.66
N PRO A 275 28.12 -18.90 2.50
CA PRO A 275 29.33 -19.72 2.36
C PRO A 275 29.30 -20.65 1.14
N GLN A 276 28.16 -20.76 0.44
CA GLN A 276 27.95 -21.61 -0.72
C GLN A 276 27.47 -20.79 -1.92
N PRO A 277 27.67 -21.29 -3.15
CA PRO A 277 27.06 -20.68 -4.33
C PRO A 277 25.54 -20.61 -4.22
N VAL A 278 24.93 -19.62 -4.88
CA VAL A 278 23.47 -19.44 -4.93
C VAL A 278 23.00 -19.36 -6.36
N ASN A 279 21.95 -20.11 -6.69
CA ASN A 279 21.29 -20.03 -7.99
C ASN A 279 20.12 -19.04 -7.93
N LEU A 280 20.17 -18.03 -8.80
CA LEU A 280 19.18 -16.94 -8.86
C LEU A 280 18.50 -16.88 -10.22
N ASN A 281 17.23 -16.48 -10.19
CA ASN A 281 16.54 -15.92 -11.35
C ASN A 281 15.98 -14.54 -10.99
N ILE A 282 16.43 -13.50 -11.70
CA ILE A 282 15.99 -12.11 -11.50
C ILE A 282 15.12 -11.69 -12.67
N ALA A 283 13.94 -11.19 -12.40
CA ALA A 283 13.00 -10.69 -13.41
C ALA A 283 12.26 -9.46 -12.89
N VAL A 284 11.66 -8.70 -13.83
CA VAL A 284 10.85 -7.52 -13.51
C VAL A 284 9.39 -7.82 -13.79
N ASN A 285 8.55 -7.69 -12.77
CA ASN A 285 7.11 -7.78 -12.89
C ASN A 285 6.52 -6.37 -13.04
N ALA A 286 5.79 -6.14 -14.13
CA ALA A 286 5.01 -4.91 -14.27
C ALA A 286 3.69 -5.05 -13.49
N LEU A 287 3.54 -4.26 -12.44
CA LEU A 287 2.32 -4.21 -11.64
C LEU A 287 1.32 -3.21 -12.24
N GLN A 288 1.84 -2.09 -12.73
CA GLN A 288 1.07 -1.05 -13.42
C GLN A 288 1.94 -0.36 -14.46
N ILE A 289 1.38 -0.09 -15.64
CA ILE A 289 2.06 0.68 -16.69
C ILE A 289 1.09 1.55 -17.48
N SER A 290 1.36 2.85 -17.50
CA SER A 290 0.56 3.79 -18.31
C SER A 290 0.86 3.62 -19.81
N PRO A 291 -0.10 3.92 -20.70
CA PRO A 291 0.12 3.79 -22.15
C PRO A 291 1.35 4.58 -22.63
N GLY A 292 2.20 3.96 -23.44
CA GLY A 292 3.41 4.58 -23.99
C GLY A 292 4.63 4.58 -23.06
N TRP A 293 4.47 4.16 -21.80
CA TRP A 293 5.58 3.90 -20.90
C TRP A 293 6.21 2.54 -21.18
N SER A 294 7.49 2.36 -20.86
CA SER A 294 8.18 1.08 -20.98
C SER A 294 9.29 0.92 -19.95
N TYR A 295 9.78 -0.31 -19.80
CA TYR A 295 10.89 -0.63 -18.93
C TYR A 295 11.78 -1.69 -19.58
N SER A 296 13.03 -1.78 -19.14
CA SER A 296 13.97 -2.83 -19.52
C SER A 296 14.81 -3.25 -18.32
N LEU A 297 14.93 -4.56 -18.11
CA LEU A 297 15.97 -5.11 -17.24
C LEU A 297 17.26 -5.18 -18.05
N LEU A 298 18.29 -4.48 -17.62
CA LEU A 298 19.57 -4.44 -18.31
C LEU A 298 20.60 -5.29 -17.56
N TYR A 299 21.29 -6.16 -18.31
CA TYR A 299 22.41 -6.94 -17.80
C TYR A 299 23.58 -6.86 -18.78
N ASN A 300 24.75 -6.44 -18.29
CA ASN A 300 25.93 -6.12 -19.12
C ASN A 300 25.61 -5.15 -20.28
N GLY A 301 24.73 -4.17 -20.03
CA GLY A 301 24.32 -3.15 -21.00
C GLY A 301 23.35 -3.62 -22.09
N ALA A 302 22.81 -4.83 -21.97
CA ALA A 302 21.81 -5.36 -22.90
C ALA A 302 20.47 -5.63 -22.18
N ALA A 303 19.35 -5.31 -22.85
CA ALA A 303 18.03 -5.65 -22.36
C ALA A 303 17.81 -7.17 -22.38
N VAL A 304 17.31 -7.72 -21.28
CA VAL A 304 17.03 -9.14 -21.08
C VAL A 304 15.67 -9.34 -20.41
N ASP A 305 15.02 -10.47 -20.67
CA ASP A 305 13.73 -10.80 -20.02
C ASP A 305 13.94 -11.23 -18.55
N SER A 306 15.05 -11.93 -18.28
CA SER A 306 15.46 -12.34 -16.94
C SER A 306 16.97 -12.61 -16.89
N ILE A 307 17.54 -12.61 -15.69
CA ILE A 307 18.93 -12.96 -15.42
C ILE A 307 18.93 -14.27 -14.63
N ALA A 308 19.34 -15.37 -15.26
CA ALA A 308 19.59 -16.64 -14.59
C ALA A 308 21.10 -16.80 -14.35
N ILE A 309 21.52 -16.93 -13.09
CA ILE A 309 22.94 -16.96 -12.73
C ILE A 309 23.20 -17.80 -11.48
N THR A 310 24.40 -18.38 -11.40
CA THR A 310 24.97 -18.92 -10.17
C THR A 310 26.00 -17.94 -9.64
N LEU A 311 25.80 -17.39 -8.45
CA LEU A 311 26.76 -16.49 -7.80
C LEU A 311 27.65 -17.27 -6.84
N ALA A 312 28.97 -17.17 -7.00
CA ALA A 312 29.92 -17.73 -6.06
C ALA A 312 29.93 -16.97 -4.71
N PRO A 313 30.43 -17.57 -3.62
CA PRO A 313 30.59 -16.87 -2.35
C PRO A 313 31.38 -15.56 -2.49
N ASN A 314 30.84 -14.48 -1.93
CA ASN A 314 31.33 -13.09 -2.01
C ASN A 314 31.31 -12.46 -3.41
N GLU A 315 30.63 -13.08 -4.39
CA GLU A 315 30.40 -12.46 -5.69
C GLU A 315 29.23 -11.49 -5.63
N THR A 316 29.38 -10.35 -6.30
CA THR A 316 28.33 -9.35 -6.48
C THR A 316 27.87 -9.35 -7.94
N LEU A 317 26.57 -9.57 -8.15
CA LEU A 317 25.92 -9.28 -9.42
C LEU A 317 25.47 -7.82 -9.44
N ASN A 318 25.85 -7.09 -10.49
CA ASN A 318 25.30 -5.77 -10.79
C ASN A 318 24.39 -5.86 -12.02
N PHE A 319 23.26 -5.17 -11.97
CA PHE A 319 22.30 -5.07 -13.06
C PHE A 319 21.51 -3.77 -12.93
N GLU A 320 20.74 -3.40 -13.95
CA GLU A 320 20.04 -2.12 -13.95
C GLU A 320 18.56 -2.29 -14.33
N LEU A 321 17.71 -1.44 -13.77
CA LEU A 321 16.34 -1.24 -14.20
C LEU A 321 16.27 0.09 -14.95
N GLU A 322 16.02 0.03 -16.25
CA GLU A 322 15.73 1.21 -17.05
C GLU A 322 14.22 1.40 -17.19
N VAL A 323 13.77 2.64 -17.00
CA VAL A 323 12.37 3.06 -17.18
C VAL A 323 12.35 4.21 -18.16
N LEU A 324 11.50 4.10 -19.17
CA LEU A 324 11.22 5.18 -20.13
C LEU A 324 9.79 5.65 -19.90
N ALA A 325 9.68 6.90 -19.45
CA ALA A 325 8.41 7.57 -19.26
C ALA A 325 7.73 7.81 -20.61
N GLY A 326 6.39 7.70 -20.63
CA GLY A 326 5.60 7.97 -21.83
C GLY A 326 5.57 9.44 -22.21
N PRO A 327 4.93 9.79 -23.34
CA PRO A 327 4.80 11.16 -23.80
C PRO A 327 3.73 11.98 -23.06
N GLU A 328 2.85 11.31 -22.31
CA GLU A 328 1.74 11.91 -21.55
C GLU A 328 1.91 11.63 -20.06
N ASP A 329 1.08 12.28 -19.24
CA ASP A 329 0.94 12.01 -17.82
C ASP A 329 0.62 10.54 -17.52
N GLY A 330 1.01 10.11 -16.33
CA GLY A 330 0.79 8.73 -15.89
C GLY A 330 1.87 8.23 -14.96
N SER A 331 1.78 6.95 -14.63
CA SER A 331 2.69 6.28 -13.70
C SER A 331 3.05 4.86 -14.15
N ILE A 332 4.10 4.34 -13.54
CA ILE A 332 4.56 2.96 -13.68
C ILE A 332 4.92 2.40 -12.31
N LYS A 333 4.46 1.19 -12.00
CA LYS A 333 4.81 0.43 -10.78
C LYS A 333 5.41 -0.91 -11.20
N LEU A 334 6.65 -1.15 -10.80
CA LEU A 334 7.42 -2.33 -11.16
C LEU A 334 7.91 -3.03 -9.90
N SER A 335 8.11 -4.34 -9.96
CA SER A 335 8.72 -5.12 -8.90
C SER A 335 9.88 -5.94 -9.47
N VAL A 336 11.10 -5.66 -9.01
CA VAL A 336 12.31 -6.42 -9.36
C VAL A 336 12.42 -7.57 -8.37
N LEU A 337 12.17 -8.80 -8.82
CA LEU A 337 12.16 -9.99 -7.98
C LEU A 337 13.34 -10.91 -8.30
N ALA A 338 14.21 -11.11 -7.31
CA ALA A 338 15.25 -12.12 -7.35
C ALA A 338 14.77 -13.39 -6.61
N LYS A 339 14.55 -14.49 -7.33
CA LYS A 339 14.10 -15.77 -6.78
C LYS A 339 15.27 -16.71 -6.49
N ASN A 340 15.23 -17.35 -5.33
CA ASN A 340 16.16 -18.42 -4.98
C ASN A 340 15.75 -19.70 -5.72
N GLN A 341 16.56 -20.16 -6.67
CA GLN A 341 16.32 -21.41 -7.40
C GLN A 341 16.71 -22.65 -6.59
N ASP A 342 17.44 -22.46 -5.48
CA ASP A 342 17.76 -23.54 -4.53
C ASP A 342 16.63 -23.77 -3.51
N ASP A 343 15.64 -22.87 -3.46
CA ASP A 343 14.42 -23.03 -2.66
C ASP A 343 13.30 -23.65 -3.52
N PRO A 344 12.73 -24.81 -3.13
CA PRO A 344 11.66 -25.46 -3.90
C PRO A 344 10.38 -24.61 -4.05
N TYR A 345 10.18 -23.60 -3.21
CA TYR A 345 9.04 -22.68 -3.29
C TYR A 345 9.34 -21.41 -4.09
N GLY A 346 10.60 -21.23 -4.54
CA GLY A 346 11.02 -20.07 -5.32
C GLY A 346 10.88 -18.75 -4.57
N TYR A 347 10.95 -18.78 -3.23
CA TYR A 347 10.95 -17.57 -2.43
C TYR A 347 12.17 -16.73 -2.76
N GLY A 348 12.00 -15.41 -2.65
CA GLY A 348 13.01 -14.47 -3.08
C GLY A 348 12.86 -13.13 -2.40
N TYR A 349 13.60 -12.17 -2.91
CA TYR A 349 13.57 -10.80 -2.45
C TYR A 349 13.16 -9.88 -3.58
N ALA A 350 12.16 -9.04 -3.32
CA ALA A 350 11.64 -8.05 -4.24
C ALA A 350 12.01 -6.64 -3.78
N VAL A 351 12.26 -5.77 -4.74
CA VAL A 351 12.26 -4.32 -4.54
C VAL A 351 11.31 -3.69 -5.55
N ASP A 352 10.41 -2.85 -5.04
CA ASP A 352 9.44 -2.16 -5.86
C ASP A 352 9.98 -0.81 -6.31
N TYR A 353 9.63 -0.42 -7.54
CA TYR A 353 9.93 0.88 -8.13
C TYR A 353 8.64 1.59 -8.54
N PHE A 354 8.55 2.90 -8.32
CA PHE A 354 7.41 3.71 -8.74
C PHE A 354 7.83 5.01 -9.46
N GLY A 355 7.47 5.15 -10.73
CA GLY A 355 7.71 6.36 -11.53
C GLY A 355 6.42 7.11 -11.84
N LEU A 356 6.46 8.45 -11.84
CA LEU A 356 5.27 9.28 -12.02
C LEU A 356 5.56 10.56 -12.83
N ILE A 357 4.78 10.80 -13.89
CA ILE A 357 4.62 12.13 -14.51
C ILE A 357 3.33 12.74 -13.97
N LEU A 358 3.44 13.98 -13.49
CA LEU A 358 2.31 14.71 -12.92
C LEU A 358 1.38 15.30 -13.96
N SER A 359 0.12 15.36 -13.60
CA SER A 359 -0.94 16.07 -14.30
C SER A 359 -1.48 17.17 -13.41
N GLY A 360 -1.08 18.41 -13.68
CA GLY A 360 -1.48 19.55 -12.87
C GLY A 360 -0.84 19.60 -11.48
N GLU A 361 -1.51 20.29 -10.56
CA GLU A 361 -0.99 20.62 -9.22
C GLU A 361 -1.71 19.85 -8.10
N VAL A 362 -2.60 18.91 -8.45
CA VAL A 362 -3.40 18.13 -7.50
C VAL A 362 -2.96 16.67 -7.51
N LEU A 363 -2.57 16.17 -6.33
CA LEU A 363 -2.37 14.74 -6.09
C LEU A 363 -3.61 14.16 -5.43
N PHE A 364 -4.30 13.26 -6.11
CA PHE A 364 -5.38 12.45 -5.56
C PHE A 364 -4.81 11.13 -5.03
N VAL A 365 -5.05 10.86 -3.75
CA VAL A 365 -4.63 9.64 -3.06
C VAL A 365 -5.87 8.79 -2.80
N ASP A 366 -5.82 7.56 -3.31
CA ASP A 366 -6.84 6.55 -3.09
C ASP A 366 -6.46 5.65 -1.92
N ASP A 367 -7.22 5.77 -0.83
CA ASP A 367 -7.02 5.10 0.47
C ASP A 367 -8.35 4.49 0.97
N ASP A 368 -9.21 4.07 0.04
CA ASP A 368 -10.55 3.56 0.35
C ASP A 368 -10.59 2.06 0.71
N GLY A 369 -9.41 1.45 0.91
CA GLY A 369 -9.28 0.03 1.18
C GLY A 369 -9.45 -0.88 -0.05
N GLY A 370 -9.31 -0.34 -1.26
CA GLY A 370 -9.46 -1.07 -2.52
C GLY A 370 -10.90 -1.18 -2.99
N GLU A 371 -11.76 -0.29 -2.49
CA GLU A 371 -13.10 -0.08 -3.02
C GLU A 371 -12.99 0.68 -4.36
N ASN A 372 -14.12 1.10 -4.93
CA ASN A 372 -14.11 1.86 -6.18
C ASN A 372 -14.88 3.18 -5.98
N TYR A 373 -14.47 4.03 -5.01
CA TYR A 373 -15.13 5.32 -4.76
C TYR A 373 -14.41 6.53 -5.38
N GLU A 374 -13.22 6.34 -5.94
CA GLU A 374 -12.39 7.32 -6.62
C GLU A 374 -13.12 8.02 -7.79
N TYR A 375 -14.08 7.34 -8.44
CA TYR A 375 -14.87 7.95 -9.52
C TYR A 375 -15.64 9.21 -9.11
N TYR A 376 -16.02 9.35 -7.84
CA TYR A 376 -16.71 10.54 -7.35
C TYR A 376 -15.79 11.76 -7.36
N TYR A 377 -14.52 11.54 -7.05
CA TYR A 377 -13.47 12.55 -7.07
C TYR A 377 -13.09 12.89 -8.52
N TYR A 378 -12.92 11.88 -9.38
CA TYR A 378 -12.67 12.08 -10.81
C TYR A 378 -13.74 12.95 -11.45
N ALA A 379 -15.03 12.66 -11.17
CA ALA A 379 -16.14 13.46 -11.67
C ALA A 379 -16.08 14.91 -11.16
N ALA A 380 -15.60 15.15 -9.94
CA ALA A 380 -15.45 16.48 -9.39
C ALA A 380 -14.30 17.26 -10.04
N PHE A 381 -13.13 16.63 -10.19
CA PHE A 381 -11.98 17.23 -10.89
C PHE A 381 -12.31 17.56 -12.34
N ASP A 382 -12.89 16.60 -13.07
CA ASP A 382 -13.29 16.75 -14.47
C ASP A 382 -14.33 17.86 -14.65
N SER A 383 -15.31 17.93 -13.74
CA SER A 383 -16.36 18.96 -13.78
C SER A 383 -15.82 20.35 -13.43
N ALA A 384 -14.82 20.42 -12.57
CA ALA A 384 -14.13 21.66 -12.22
C ALA A 384 -13.07 22.06 -13.27
N GLY A 385 -12.72 21.16 -14.20
CA GLY A 385 -11.64 21.38 -15.17
C GLY A 385 -10.26 21.43 -14.50
N ILE A 386 -10.06 20.67 -13.43
CA ILE A 386 -8.82 20.60 -12.66
C ILE A 386 -8.04 19.36 -13.10
N ALA A 387 -6.80 19.55 -13.52
CA ALA A 387 -5.88 18.44 -13.79
C ALA A 387 -5.38 17.84 -12.47
N TYR A 388 -5.29 16.51 -12.41
CA TYR A 388 -4.91 15.78 -11.21
C TYR A 388 -4.16 14.49 -11.56
N THR A 389 -3.30 14.07 -10.65
CA THR A 389 -2.64 12.76 -10.67
C THR A 389 -3.25 11.86 -9.62
N SER A 390 -3.65 10.64 -10.01
CA SER A 390 -4.15 9.61 -9.08
C SER A 390 -3.05 8.64 -8.70
N VAL A 391 -2.92 8.34 -7.40
CA VAL A 391 -2.04 7.30 -6.87
C VAL A 391 -2.76 6.50 -5.79
N GLU A 392 -2.48 5.20 -5.69
CA GLU A 392 -2.89 4.43 -4.52
C GLU A 392 -2.05 4.81 -3.30
N GLN A 393 -2.64 4.75 -2.10
CA GLN A 393 -1.95 5.00 -0.84
C GLN A 393 -0.69 4.13 -0.70
N SER A 394 -0.72 2.89 -1.18
CA SER A 394 0.44 1.98 -1.12
C SER A 394 1.69 2.51 -1.84
N ALA A 395 1.53 3.43 -2.81
CA ALA A 395 2.64 4.08 -3.48
C ALA A 395 3.27 5.20 -2.65
N LEU A 396 2.54 5.76 -1.66
CA LEU A 396 3.01 6.90 -0.88
C LEU A 396 4.21 6.60 -0.01
N ALA A 397 4.35 5.37 0.52
CA ALA A 397 5.55 4.98 1.25
C ALA A 397 6.83 5.08 0.39
N LEU A 398 6.71 4.91 -0.93
CA LEU A 398 7.80 5.12 -1.89
C LEU A 398 7.93 6.60 -2.26
N LEU A 399 6.81 7.30 -2.47
CA LEU A 399 6.81 8.71 -2.85
C LEU A 399 7.30 9.64 -1.75
N ALA A 400 6.93 9.40 -0.48
CA ALA A 400 7.34 10.22 0.66
C ALA A 400 8.87 10.27 0.85
N TYR A 401 9.58 9.22 0.41
CA TYR A 401 11.04 9.17 0.49
C TYR A 401 11.72 9.83 -0.71
N ALA A 402 11.12 9.77 -1.89
CA ALA A 402 11.75 10.18 -3.14
C ALA A 402 11.27 11.54 -3.69
N ILE A 403 10.06 11.95 -3.34
CA ILE A 403 9.44 13.21 -3.79
C ILE A 403 9.44 14.20 -2.62
N PRO A 404 10.18 15.32 -2.73
CA PRO A 404 10.16 16.36 -1.70
C PRO A 404 8.76 16.92 -1.48
N ALA A 405 8.43 17.21 -0.22
CA ALA A 405 7.23 17.95 0.15
C ALA A 405 7.15 19.29 -0.62
N GLY A 406 5.95 19.66 -1.09
CA GLY A 406 5.69 20.92 -1.79
C GLY A 406 5.72 20.86 -3.33
N GLN A 407 5.80 19.67 -3.94
CA GLN A 407 5.70 19.51 -5.41
C GLN A 407 4.26 19.59 -5.94
N PHE A 408 3.26 19.56 -5.07
CA PHE A 408 1.84 19.68 -5.40
C PHE A 408 1.20 20.80 -4.58
N ALA A 409 0.29 21.55 -5.19
CA ALA A 409 -0.43 22.62 -4.50
C ALA A 409 -1.55 22.08 -3.59
N ALA A 410 -2.12 20.92 -3.93
CA ALA A 410 -3.06 20.22 -3.04
C ALA A 410 -2.93 18.70 -3.10
N VAL A 411 -3.19 18.07 -1.96
CA VAL A 411 -3.48 16.64 -1.82
C VAL A 411 -4.98 16.47 -1.54
N VAL A 412 -5.62 15.58 -2.28
CA VAL A 412 -7.01 15.16 -2.06
C VAL A 412 -6.98 13.70 -1.66
N TRP A 413 -7.38 13.41 -0.42
CA TRP A 413 -7.26 12.10 0.22
C TRP A 413 -8.63 11.47 0.41
N ASN A 414 -8.86 10.33 -0.25
CA ASN A 414 -10.08 9.54 -0.16
C ASN A 414 -9.89 8.40 0.84
N VAL A 415 -10.35 8.57 2.08
CA VAL A 415 -10.37 7.47 3.07
C VAL A 415 -11.64 6.62 2.92
N SER A 416 -12.77 7.22 2.55
CA SER A 416 -14.08 6.55 2.47
C SER A 416 -14.42 5.73 3.73
N TRP A 417 -14.30 4.39 3.67
CA TRP A 417 -14.52 3.42 4.75
C TRP A 417 -13.27 2.55 5.00
N GLY A 418 -12.09 3.10 4.73
CA GLY A 418 -10.79 2.46 4.95
C GLY A 418 -10.40 2.42 6.42
N PHE A 419 -9.86 1.28 6.86
CA PHE A 419 -9.29 1.10 8.20
C PHE A 419 -7.96 0.33 8.10
N PRO A 420 -6.83 0.81 8.66
CA PRO A 420 -6.70 2.11 9.36
C PRO A 420 -7.04 3.30 8.47
N ALA A 421 -7.68 4.32 9.04
CA ALA A 421 -8.01 5.55 8.32
C ALA A 421 -6.77 6.37 7.97
N LEU A 422 -5.72 6.26 8.80
CA LEU A 422 -4.39 6.81 8.60
C LEU A 422 -3.33 5.88 9.22
N THR A 423 -2.33 5.50 8.45
CA THR A 423 -1.12 4.82 8.94
C THR A 423 -0.11 5.83 9.53
N PRO A 424 0.91 5.38 10.29
CA PRO A 424 2.01 6.24 10.73
C PRO A 424 2.73 6.95 9.57
N GLU A 425 2.87 6.28 8.43
CA GLU A 425 3.50 6.80 7.22
C GLU A 425 2.65 7.90 6.57
N ASP A 426 1.32 7.74 6.53
CA ASP A 426 0.40 8.77 6.03
C ASP A 426 0.51 10.04 6.88
N VAL A 427 0.49 9.87 8.21
CA VAL A 427 0.63 10.99 9.14
C VAL A 427 1.98 11.69 8.94
N ALA A 428 3.07 10.94 8.77
CA ALA A 428 4.39 11.50 8.52
C ALA A 428 4.45 12.28 7.19
N PHE A 429 3.90 11.70 6.12
CA PHE A 429 3.82 12.34 4.80
C PHE A 429 2.97 13.60 4.83
N LEU A 430 1.73 13.51 5.33
CA LEU A 430 0.79 14.62 5.36
C LEU A 430 1.28 15.77 6.26
N SER A 431 1.88 15.44 7.41
CA SER A 431 2.44 16.46 8.30
C SER A 431 3.60 17.20 7.62
N ALA A 432 4.55 16.47 7.03
CA ALA A 432 5.67 17.07 6.30
C ALA A 432 5.21 17.90 5.09
N TYR A 433 4.17 17.43 4.38
CA TYR A 433 3.56 18.12 3.26
C TYR A 433 2.90 19.44 3.70
N LEU A 434 2.10 19.43 4.76
CA LEU A 434 1.43 20.63 5.27
C LEU A 434 2.43 21.62 5.89
N ASP A 435 3.47 21.13 6.57
CA ASP A 435 4.55 21.98 7.06
C ASP A 435 5.28 22.72 5.92
N SER A 436 5.37 22.10 4.74
CA SER A 436 5.93 22.72 3.54
C SER A 436 5.01 23.74 2.84
N GLY A 437 3.79 23.94 3.35
CA GLY A 437 2.80 24.88 2.82
C GLY A 437 1.83 24.29 1.79
N GLY A 438 1.76 22.96 1.67
CA GLY A 438 0.76 22.28 0.84
C GLY A 438 -0.66 22.38 1.41
N ASN A 439 -1.70 22.05 0.63
CA ASN A 439 -3.10 22.08 1.08
C ASN A 439 -3.74 20.70 1.06
N LEU A 440 -4.63 20.38 2.00
CA LEU A 440 -5.23 19.04 2.12
C LEU A 440 -6.76 19.08 2.10
N PHE A 441 -7.37 18.32 1.21
CA PHE A 441 -8.76 17.88 1.35
C PHE A 441 -8.76 16.41 1.77
N ILE A 442 -9.41 16.06 2.88
CA ILE A 442 -9.52 14.68 3.35
C ILE A 442 -10.97 14.36 3.72
N ALA A 443 -11.48 13.23 3.23
CA ALA A 443 -12.86 12.82 3.51
C ALA A 443 -13.03 11.30 3.63
N GLY A 444 -13.93 10.91 4.53
CA GLY A 444 -14.31 9.53 4.84
C GLY A 444 -15.20 9.51 6.07
N GLN A 445 -15.97 8.45 6.28
CA GLN A 445 -16.67 8.26 7.55
C GLN A 445 -15.71 7.63 8.56
N ASP A 446 -15.86 7.99 9.84
CA ASP A 446 -15.19 7.37 10.98
C ASP A 446 -13.66 7.54 11.03
N ILE A 447 -13.11 8.54 10.34
CA ILE A 447 -11.71 8.96 10.53
C ILE A 447 -11.51 9.39 11.99
N GLY A 448 -12.42 10.19 12.54
CA GLY A 448 -12.34 10.61 13.94
C GLY A 448 -12.54 9.44 14.91
N TRP A 449 -13.45 8.52 14.62
CA TRP A 449 -13.66 7.34 15.45
C TRP A 449 -12.41 6.44 15.47
N ASP A 450 -11.83 6.14 14.30
CA ASP A 450 -10.67 5.25 14.18
C ASP A 450 -9.42 5.80 14.89
N ILE A 451 -9.28 7.12 14.95
CA ILE A 451 -8.16 7.79 15.64
C ILE A 451 -8.33 7.83 17.16
N PHE A 452 -9.57 7.96 17.67
CA PHE A 452 -9.82 8.22 19.10
C PHE A 452 -10.40 7.04 19.87
N ASP A 453 -11.04 6.08 19.22
CA ASP A 453 -11.57 4.88 19.87
C ASP A 453 -10.43 3.88 20.20
N PRO A 454 -10.39 3.29 21.40
CA PRO A 454 -9.39 2.28 21.75
C PRO A 454 -9.39 1.03 20.85
N SER A 455 -10.46 0.78 20.10
CA SER A 455 -10.57 -0.30 19.12
C SER A 455 -10.21 0.14 17.69
N GLY A 456 -9.96 1.43 17.46
CA GLY A 456 -9.56 1.96 16.17
C GLY A 456 -8.12 1.57 15.80
N SER A 457 -7.91 1.30 14.51
CA SER A 457 -6.63 0.91 13.94
C SER A 457 -5.66 2.10 13.82
N SER A 458 -6.20 3.32 13.67
CA SER A 458 -5.43 4.57 13.73
C SER A 458 -5.28 5.17 15.13
N ASN A 459 -5.57 4.40 16.20
CA ASN A 459 -5.47 4.87 17.59
C ASN A 459 -4.02 4.98 18.09
N PHE A 460 -3.29 5.96 17.57
CA PHE A 460 -1.92 6.26 18.01
C PHE A 460 -1.66 7.77 18.19
N PRO A 461 -0.72 8.17 19.06
CA PRO A 461 -0.54 9.57 19.44
C PRO A 461 -0.27 10.53 18.28
N ALA A 462 0.46 10.09 17.24
CA ALA A 462 0.77 10.94 16.09
C ALA A 462 -0.49 11.26 15.26
N ALA A 463 -1.39 10.30 15.02
CA ALA A 463 -2.66 10.54 14.34
C ALA A 463 -3.56 11.49 15.12
N GLN A 464 -3.65 11.32 16.45
CA GLN A 464 -4.41 12.23 17.32
C GLN A 464 -3.86 13.66 17.27
N SER A 465 -2.54 13.80 17.30
CA SER A 465 -1.87 15.10 17.17
C SER A 465 -2.13 15.72 15.80
N PHE A 466 -2.10 14.91 14.73
CA PHE A 466 -2.38 15.35 13.37
C PHE A 466 -3.79 15.91 13.24
N TYR A 467 -4.78 15.14 13.71
CA TYR A 467 -6.19 15.51 13.67
C TYR A 467 -6.46 16.83 14.42
N HIS A 468 -5.90 17.00 15.61
CA HIS A 468 -6.06 18.22 16.40
C HIS A 468 -5.31 19.43 15.82
N THR A 469 -4.13 19.23 15.24
CA THR A 469 -3.22 20.35 14.90
C THR A 469 -3.36 20.79 13.44
N TYR A 470 -3.41 19.83 12.51
CA TYR A 470 -3.44 20.11 11.07
C TYR A 470 -4.86 20.24 10.52
N LEU A 471 -5.82 19.47 11.04
CA LEU A 471 -7.22 19.59 10.63
C LEU A 471 -8.01 20.59 11.49
N ASP A 472 -7.41 21.03 12.60
CA ASP A 472 -8.08 21.76 13.69
C ASP A 472 -9.41 21.10 14.12
N ALA A 473 -9.52 19.78 13.98
CA ALA A 473 -10.74 19.05 14.23
C ALA A 473 -10.69 18.43 15.63
N ASN A 474 -11.83 18.31 16.29
CA ASN A 474 -11.98 17.61 17.56
C ASN A 474 -13.17 16.66 17.46
N TYR A 475 -12.91 15.36 17.65
CA TYR A 475 -13.93 14.32 17.59
C TYR A 475 -14.80 14.35 18.84
N LEU A 476 -16.13 14.34 18.66
CA LEU A 476 -17.10 14.43 19.76
C LEU A 476 -17.96 13.18 19.90
N SER A 477 -18.36 12.56 18.79
CA SER A 477 -19.23 11.38 18.80
C SER A 477 -19.19 10.65 17.47
N ASP A 478 -19.20 9.33 17.55
CA ASP A 478 -19.30 8.38 16.44
C ASP A 478 -20.54 8.59 15.57
N ASN A 479 -21.66 9.04 16.16
CA ASN A 479 -22.91 9.13 15.42
C ASN A 479 -23.71 10.38 15.76
N ALA A 480 -23.83 11.28 14.79
CA ALA A 480 -24.69 12.43 14.85
C ALA A 480 -26.18 12.05 14.91
N ALA A 481 -26.55 10.85 14.42
CA ALA A 481 -27.90 10.32 14.28
C ALA A 481 -28.83 11.21 13.42
N VAL A 482 -28.23 11.97 12.50
CA VAL A 482 -28.93 12.83 11.54
C VAL A 482 -28.29 12.59 10.17
N TYR A 483 -29.11 12.27 9.17
CA TYR A 483 -28.64 11.85 7.84
C TYR A 483 -28.92 12.88 6.75
N ALA A 484 -29.18 14.13 7.13
CA ALA A 484 -29.42 15.23 6.21
C ALA A 484 -28.50 16.39 6.60
N MET A 485 -27.75 16.89 5.62
CA MET A 485 -26.73 17.92 5.76
C MET A 485 -27.15 19.20 5.05
N GLN A 486 -26.73 20.33 5.61
CA GLN A 486 -26.81 21.65 4.99
C GLN A 486 -25.47 22.36 5.12
N GLY A 487 -25.10 23.09 4.07
CA GLY A 487 -23.96 23.99 4.09
C GLY A 487 -24.20 25.22 4.95
N ILE A 488 -23.12 25.97 5.19
CA ILE A 488 -23.17 27.18 6.01
C ILE A 488 -23.32 28.41 5.10
N PRO A 489 -24.34 29.25 5.33
CA PRO A 489 -24.54 30.46 4.55
C PRO A 489 -23.29 31.36 4.52
N GLY A 490 -22.86 31.73 3.32
CA GLY A 490 -21.68 32.57 3.09
C GLY A 490 -20.32 31.86 3.25
N ASP A 491 -20.28 30.55 3.52
CA ASP A 491 -19.04 29.78 3.47
C ASP A 491 -18.61 29.54 2.00
N PRO A 492 -17.32 29.77 1.64
CA PRO A 492 -16.87 29.67 0.25
C PRO A 492 -17.00 28.25 -0.34
N ILE A 493 -17.08 27.21 0.49
CA ILE A 493 -17.12 25.82 0.01
C ILE A 493 -18.56 25.30 -0.02
N THR A 494 -19.31 25.54 1.04
CA THR A 494 -20.57 24.82 1.26
C THR A 494 -21.83 25.66 1.10
N ASP A 495 -21.73 26.98 0.88
CA ASP A 495 -22.91 27.84 0.74
C ASP A 495 -23.90 27.31 -0.31
N GLY A 496 -25.18 27.34 0.05
CA GLY A 496 -26.31 26.86 -0.76
C GLY A 496 -26.45 25.33 -0.89
N LEU A 497 -25.53 24.53 -0.34
CA LEU A 497 -25.60 23.07 -0.47
C LEU A 497 -26.56 22.41 0.53
N ALA A 498 -27.29 21.39 0.08
CA ALA A 498 -28.08 20.50 0.94
C ALA A 498 -28.17 19.10 0.32
N PHE A 499 -27.97 18.05 1.13
CA PHE A 499 -28.01 16.68 0.66
C PHE A 499 -28.31 15.70 1.80
N ASN A 500 -28.74 14.48 1.45
CA ASN A 500 -28.83 13.36 2.39
C ASN A 500 -27.58 12.49 2.34
N ILE A 501 -27.30 11.79 3.44
CA ILE A 501 -26.25 10.77 3.60
C ILE A 501 -26.87 9.41 3.27
N ASN A 502 -26.44 8.80 2.17
CA ASN A 502 -26.87 7.49 1.68
C ASN A 502 -26.28 6.35 2.50
N THR A 503 -27.03 5.24 2.58
CA THR A 503 -26.55 3.99 3.21
C THR A 503 -25.77 3.17 2.20
N ILE A 504 -24.48 3.45 2.04
CA ILE A 504 -23.57 2.59 1.26
C ILE A 504 -23.04 1.46 2.15
N TYR A 505 -22.58 1.83 3.33
CA TYR A 505 -22.21 0.95 4.44
C TYR A 505 -22.93 1.41 5.72
N SER A 506 -22.58 0.84 6.87
CA SER A 506 -23.15 1.23 8.16
C SER A 506 -22.91 2.72 8.43
N ARG A 507 -23.99 3.49 8.65
CA ARG A 507 -23.90 4.95 8.78
C ARG A 507 -23.72 5.41 10.22
N TYR A 508 -22.52 5.84 10.52
CA TYR A 508 -22.06 6.50 11.74
C TYR A 508 -21.48 7.86 11.34
N PRO A 509 -22.31 8.81 10.88
CA PRO A 509 -21.80 10.11 10.48
C PRO A 509 -21.31 10.86 11.73
N GLU A 510 -20.00 11.03 11.84
CA GLU A 510 -19.39 11.54 13.07
C GLU A 510 -19.73 13.02 13.34
N GLN A 511 -19.68 13.38 14.62
CA GLN A 511 -19.82 14.74 15.08
C GLN A 511 -18.45 15.31 15.46
N ILE A 512 -18.16 16.51 14.95
CA ILE A 512 -16.90 17.20 15.20
C ILE A 512 -17.12 18.65 15.69
N SER A 513 -16.08 19.21 16.28
CA SER A 513 -15.91 20.65 16.54
C SER A 513 -14.52 21.11 16.10
N SER A 514 -14.27 22.43 16.18
CA SER A 514 -12.89 22.94 16.11
C SER A 514 -12.15 22.62 17.42
N PHE A 515 -10.88 22.24 17.33
CA PHE A 515 -10.02 21.96 18.48
C PHE A 515 -9.51 23.24 19.14
N SER A 516 -8.92 24.15 18.36
CA SER A 516 -8.38 25.43 18.85
C SER A 516 -9.41 26.57 18.89
N GLY A 517 -10.52 26.42 18.18
CA GLY A 517 -11.53 27.46 17.94
C GLY A 517 -11.29 28.30 16.69
N ASN A 518 -10.23 28.03 15.92
CA ASN A 518 -9.85 28.83 14.74
C ASN A 518 -10.43 28.29 13.41
N GLY A 519 -10.68 26.99 13.33
CA GLY A 519 -11.27 26.32 12.18
C GLY A 519 -12.76 26.61 12.06
N ALA A 520 -13.21 26.78 10.82
CA ALA A 520 -14.60 27.07 10.50
C ALA A 520 -15.36 25.77 10.23
N LEU A 521 -16.43 25.49 10.96
CA LEU A 521 -17.32 24.37 10.69
C LEU A 521 -18.18 24.68 9.46
N ILE A 522 -18.18 23.79 8.45
CA ILE A 522 -18.72 24.08 7.11
C ILE A 522 -19.88 23.18 6.69
N LEU A 523 -20.11 22.02 7.31
CA LEU A 523 -21.31 21.20 7.05
C LEU A 523 -22.03 20.89 8.36
N LYS A 524 -23.32 21.20 8.39
CA LYS A 524 -24.17 21.06 9.57
C LYS A 524 -25.22 19.98 9.36
N TYR A 525 -25.39 19.14 10.36
CA TYR A 525 -26.51 18.21 10.43
C TYR A 525 -27.81 19.00 10.66
N THR A 526 -28.75 18.89 9.71
CA THR A 526 -30.01 19.65 9.71
C THR A 526 -30.78 19.49 11.02
N ASN A 527 -31.46 20.56 11.46
CA ASN A 527 -32.24 20.58 12.70
C ASN A 527 -31.46 20.18 13.97
N SER A 528 -30.12 20.32 13.97
CA SER A 528 -29.28 20.01 15.12
C SER A 528 -28.25 21.12 15.40
N SER A 529 -27.45 20.96 16.46
CA SER A 529 -26.25 21.78 16.73
C SER A 529 -24.95 21.10 16.30
N LYS A 530 -25.04 19.96 15.61
CA LYS A 530 -23.91 19.10 15.27
C LYS A 530 -23.35 19.45 13.89
N TYR A 531 -22.05 19.23 13.70
CA TYR A 531 -21.34 19.48 12.44
C TYR A 531 -20.51 18.25 12.06
N GLY A 532 -20.31 18.06 10.76
CA GLY A 532 -19.58 16.92 10.19
C GLY A 532 -18.44 17.29 9.26
N ALA A 533 -18.19 18.59 9.03
CA ALA A 533 -17.02 19.05 8.27
C ALA A 533 -16.48 20.38 8.79
N ILE A 534 -15.19 20.57 8.62
CA ILE A 534 -14.42 21.74 9.06
C ILE A 534 -13.42 22.13 7.96
N ARG A 535 -13.17 23.43 7.80
CA ARG A 535 -12.00 23.93 7.09
C ARG A 535 -11.13 24.74 8.02
N TYR A 536 -9.83 24.71 7.80
CA TYR A 536 -8.86 25.42 8.62
C TYR A 536 -7.83 26.11 7.73
N ASP A 537 -7.53 27.36 8.06
CA ASP A 537 -6.49 28.16 7.43
C ASP A 537 -5.51 28.56 8.54
N SER A 538 -4.31 27.97 8.50
CA SER A 538 -3.25 28.25 9.47
C SER A 538 -2.43 29.50 9.12
N GLY A 539 -2.64 30.07 7.93
CA GLY A 539 -1.76 31.05 7.30
C GLY A 539 -0.53 30.46 6.61
N ASN A 540 -0.20 29.18 6.84
CA ASN A 540 0.88 28.44 6.15
C ASN A 540 0.32 27.41 5.17
N TYR A 541 -0.70 26.66 5.60
CA TYR A 541 -1.44 25.67 4.83
C TYR A 541 -2.95 25.82 5.09
N MET A 542 -3.74 25.27 4.17
CA MET A 542 -5.19 25.14 4.32
C MET A 542 -5.62 23.67 4.31
N THR A 543 -6.60 23.33 5.15
CA THR A 543 -7.19 21.98 5.17
C THR A 543 -8.72 22.03 5.12
N VAL A 544 -9.30 20.99 4.52
CA VAL A 544 -10.74 20.70 4.54
C VAL A 544 -10.90 19.26 4.97
N TYR A 545 -11.60 19.04 6.07
CA TYR A 545 -11.91 17.72 6.58
C TYR A 545 -13.43 17.49 6.59
N SER A 546 -13.86 16.38 6.01
CA SER A 546 -15.26 15.93 6.02
C SER A 546 -15.36 14.51 6.59
N GLY A 547 -16.01 14.36 7.76
CA GLY A 547 -16.36 13.07 8.37
C GLY A 547 -17.50 12.33 7.65
N VAL A 548 -17.81 12.75 6.42
CA VAL A 548 -18.76 12.13 5.50
C VAL A 548 -18.04 12.01 4.17
N GLY A 549 -17.89 10.78 3.69
CA GLY A 549 -17.29 10.48 2.40
C GLY A 549 -18.17 10.96 1.24
N LEU A 550 -17.56 11.25 0.10
CA LEU A 550 -18.27 11.71 -1.10
C LEU A 550 -19.28 10.66 -1.58
N GLU A 551 -18.92 9.38 -1.49
CA GLU A 551 -19.77 8.25 -1.81
C GLU A 551 -21.09 8.27 -1.04
N GLN A 552 -21.08 8.75 0.21
CA GLN A 552 -22.29 8.84 1.00
C GLN A 552 -23.17 10.04 0.61
N MET A 553 -22.66 11.06 -0.06
CA MET A 553 -23.45 12.24 -0.41
C MET A 553 -24.44 11.90 -1.53
N SER A 554 -25.74 12.03 -1.28
CA SER A 554 -26.78 11.69 -2.27
C SER A 554 -26.82 12.59 -3.50
N ASP A 555 -26.34 13.82 -3.41
CA ASP A 555 -26.38 14.79 -4.49
C ASP A 555 -25.02 14.92 -5.19
N SER A 556 -25.00 14.62 -6.49
CA SER A 556 -23.81 14.80 -7.34
C SER A 556 -23.35 16.25 -7.43
N HIS A 557 -24.26 17.22 -7.39
CA HIS A 557 -23.88 18.63 -7.42
C HIS A 557 -23.13 19.00 -6.14
N ALA A 558 -23.59 18.54 -4.98
CA ALA A 558 -22.90 18.76 -3.71
C ALA A 558 -21.49 18.16 -3.71
N ARG A 559 -21.31 16.92 -4.20
CA ARG A 559 -19.97 16.29 -4.32
C ARG A 559 -19.02 17.12 -5.16
N ILE A 560 -19.46 17.50 -6.37
CA ILE A 560 -18.67 18.31 -7.30
C ILE A 560 -18.35 19.68 -6.68
N ALA A 561 -19.34 20.33 -6.09
CA ALA A 561 -19.18 21.66 -5.50
C ALA A 561 -18.21 21.65 -4.31
N ILE A 562 -18.31 20.67 -3.40
CA ILE A 562 -17.43 20.59 -2.23
C ILE A 562 -15.97 20.46 -2.62
N VAL A 563 -15.64 19.51 -3.51
CA VAL A 563 -14.25 19.33 -3.97
C VAL A 563 -13.79 20.52 -4.80
N GLY A 564 -14.57 20.92 -5.81
CA GLY A 564 -14.18 22.01 -6.71
C GLY A 564 -14.02 23.35 -6.00
N ARG A 565 -14.90 23.69 -5.05
CA ARG A 565 -14.81 24.93 -4.26
C ARG A 565 -13.74 24.85 -3.18
N ALA A 566 -13.46 23.67 -2.61
CA ALA A 566 -12.31 23.49 -1.73
C ALA A 566 -10.99 23.75 -2.47
N LEU A 567 -10.83 23.18 -3.66
CA LEU A 567 -9.63 23.41 -4.50
C LEU A 567 -9.53 24.87 -4.95
N ASN A 568 -10.65 25.51 -5.31
CA ASN A 568 -10.69 26.94 -5.59
C ASN A 568 -10.22 27.78 -4.38
N TRP A 569 -10.71 27.42 -3.19
CA TRP A 569 -10.32 28.05 -1.95
C TRP A 569 -8.83 27.87 -1.63
N PHE A 570 -8.24 26.73 -2.03
CA PHE A 570 -6.79 26.52 -2.02
C PHE A 570 -6.01 27.34 -3.07
N GLY A 571 -6.70 28.05 -3.97
CA GLY A 571 -6.09 28.81 -5.06
C GLY A 571 -5.99 28.04 -6.39
N ILE A 572 -6.51 26.81 -6.46
CA ILE A 572 -6.46 25.95 -7.65
C ILE A 572 -7.79 26.08 -8.40
N SER A 573 -7.75 26.75 -9.55
CA SER A 573 -8.94 27.01 -10.36
C SER A 573 -8.88 26.31 -11.71
N GLY A 574 -9.92 25.54 -12.05
CA GLY A 574 -10.14 25.06 -13.40
C GLY A 574 -11.15 25.92 -14.18
N VAL A 575 -11.53 25.47 -15.38
CA VAL A 575 -12.37 26.24 -16.30
C VAL A 575 -13.84 26.19 -15.86
N GLY A 576 -14.29 27.20 -15.10
CA GLY A 576 -15.70 27.48 -14.84
C GLY A 576 -16.30 26.72 -13.64
N ILE A 577 -16.17 27.30 -12.45
CA ILE A 577 -16.65 26.70 -11.20
C ILE A 577 -17.97 27.39 -10.81
N ASP A 578 -19.05 27.03 -11.51
CA ASP A 578 -20.44 27.07 -11.00
C ASP A 578 -21.40 26.78 -12.18
N PRO A 579 -21.89 25.54 -12.34
CA PRO A 579 -23.22 25.39 -12.88
C PRO A 579 -24.21 25.69 -11.74
N GLU A 580 -24.64 26.95 -11.64
CA GLU A 580 -25.82 27.28 -10.84
C GLU A 580 -26.97 26.33 -11.25
N PRO A 581 -27.70 25.71 -10.31
CA PRO A 581 -28.89 24.94 -10.61
C PRO A 581 -29.94 25.84 -11.29
N GLY A 582 -29.98 25.81 -12.63
CA GLY A 582 -30.94 26.55 -13.44
C GLY A 582 -30.36 27.64 -14.36
N ALA A 583 -29.06 27.92 -14.31
CA ALA A 583 -28.42 28.78 -15.31
C ALA A 583 -28.12 27.96 -16.59
N ALA A 584 -28.50 28.51 -17.75
CA ALA A 584 -28.06 27.95 -19.01
C ALA A 584 -26.52 28.01 -19.07
N PRO A 585 -25.85 26.93 -19.52
CA PRO A 585 -24.39 26.93 -19.65
C PRO A 585 -23.93 28.03 -20.60
N GLN A 586 -22.74 28.59 -20.39
CA GLN A 586 -22.23 29.64 -21.28
C GLN A 586 -21.89 29.13 -22.68
N GLU A 587 -21.61 27.82 -22.80
CA GLU A 587 -21.24 27.18 -24.06
C GLU A 587 -21.96 25.84 -24.26
N LEU A 588 -22.07 25.44 -25.52
CA LEU A 588 -22.56 24.12 -25.92
C LEU A 588 -21.51 23.06 -25.58
N PHE A 589 -21.85 22.08 -24.74
CA PHE A 589 -20.93 21.00 -24.36
C PHE A 589 -21.61 19.62 -24.40
N LEU A 590 -20.80 18.57 -24.58
CA LEU A 590 -21.18 17.16 -24.42
C LEU A 590 -20.23 16.52 -23.40
N ALA A 591 -20.74 16.09 -22.25
CA ALA A 591 -19.95 15.46 -21.20
C ALA A 591 -19.62 13.99 -21.53
N GLN A 592 -18.64 13.43 -20.81
CA GLN A 592 -18.41 11.98 -20.82
C GLN A 592 -19.64 11.27 -20.22
N ASN A 593 -20.06 10.15 -20.81
CA ASN A 593 -21.15 9.36 -20.28
C ASN A 593 -20.71 8.71 -18.95
N TYR A 594 -21.61 8.63 -17.97
CA TYR A 594 -21.29 8.07 -16.65
C TYR A 594 -22.39 7.10 -16.18
N PRO A 595 -22.05 5.86 -15.75
CA PRO A 595 -20.70 5.28 -15.74
C PRO A 595 -20.14 5.01 -17.15
N ASN A 596 -18.82 4.83 -17.26
CA ASN A 596 -18.11 4.35 -18.46
C ASN A 596 -16.79 3.67 -18.07
N PRO A 597 -16.65 2.33 -18.13
CA PRO A 597 -17.60 1.37 -18.71
C PRO A 597 -18.92 1.29 -17.92
N PHE A 598 -20.01 0.86 -18.55
CA PHE A 598 -21.33 0.79 -17.89
C PHE A 598 -22.02 -0.56 -18.07
N ASN A 599 -22.86 -0.92 -17.09
CA ASN A 599 -23.67 -2.14 -17.09
C ASN A 599 -25.02 -1.94 -16.35
N PRO A 600 -26.20 -2.11 -17.00
CA PRO A 600 -26.45 -1.95 -18.43
C PRO A 600 -26.76 -0.48 -18.78
N SER A 601 -26.74 0.45 -17.83
CA SER A 601 -27.19 1.84 -18.04
C SER A 601 -26.11 2.90 -17.80
N THR A 602 -26.10 3.94 -18.63
CA THR A 602 -25.24 5.13 -18.50
C THR A 602 -26.04 6.40 -18.72
N ALA A 603 -25.64 7.50 -18.08
CA ALA A 603 -26.19 8.83 -18.25
C ALA A 603 -25.28 9.66 -19.17
N ILE A 604 -25.86 10.31 -20.17
CA ILE A 604 -25.18 11.24 -21.08
C ILE A 604 -25.68 12.64 -20.77
N ARG A 605 -24.78 13.51 -20.33
CA ARG A 605 -25.06 14.91 -20.01
C ARG A 605 -24.58 15.85 -21.11
N PHE A 606 -25.37 16.86 -21.44
CA PHE A 606 -24.98 17.95 -22.34
C PHE A 606 -25.63 19.26 -21.91
N GLY A 607 -25.11 20.37 -22.44
CA GLY A 607 -25.59 21.71 -22.10
C GLY A 607 -25.86 22.55 -23.35
N LEU A 608 -26.95 23.32 -23.33
CA LEU A 608 -27.35 24.25 -24.40
C LEU A 608 -27.29 25.70 -23.89
N PRO A 609 -26.48 26.58 -24.51
CA PRO A 609 -26.36 27.96 -24.07
C PRO A 609 -27.56 28.83 -24.45
N GLN A 610 -28.31 28.42 -25.46
CA GLN A 610 -29.55 29.06 -25.92
C GLN A 610 -30.51 27.98 -26.44
N ASN A 611 -31.75 28.38 -26.73
CA ASN A 611 -32.74 27.47 -27.30
C ASN A 611 -32.27 27.00 -28.69
N GLY A 612 -32.29 25.69 -28.95
CA GLY A 612 -31.77 25.14 -30.20
C GLY A 612 -32.30 23.75 -30.53
N GLU A 613 -32.17 23.35 -31.80
CA GLU A 613 -32.41 21.97 -32.23
C GLU A 613 -31.29 21.06 -31.75
N VAL A 614 -31.68 19.94 -31.14
CA VAL A 614 -30.77 18.92 -30.62
C VAL A 614 -31.09 17.57 -31.22
N ARG A 615 -30.04 16.86 -31.62
CA ARG A 615 -30.09 15.41 -31.89
C ARG A 615 -28.98 14.70 -31.12
N LEU A 616 -29.37 13.82 -30.19
CA LEU A 616 -28.47 12.95 -29.44
C LEU A 616 -28.66 11.50 -29.88
N THR A 617 -27.64 10.94 -30.53
CA THR A 617 -27.71 9.63 -31.19
C THR A 617 -26.56 8.72 -30.79
N ILE A 618 -26.84 7.43 -30.63
CA ILE A 618 -25.86 6.38 -30.32
C ILE A 618 -25.55 5.57 -31.57
N TYR A 619 -24.26 5.27 -31.76
CA TYR A 619 -23.70 4.54 -32.88
C TYR A 619 -22.84 3.38 -32.41
N ASN A 620 -22.79 2.29 -33.19
CA ASN A 620 -21.80 1.22 -32.99
C ASN A 620 -20.48 1.54 -33.72
N ILE A 621 -19.49 0.65 -33.63
CA ILE A 621 -18.18 0.80 -34.29
C ILE A 621 -18.25 0.85 -35.82
N LEU A 622 -19.34 0.36 -36.43
CA LEU A 622 -19.56 0.42 -37.88
C LEU A 622 -20.22 1.75 -38.31
N GLY A 623 -20.50 2.64 -37.37
CA GLY A 623 -21.22 3.89 -37.63
C GLY A 623 -22.73 3.71 -37.82
N GLU A 624 -23.28 2.54 -37.50
CA GLU A 624 -24.71 2.29 -37.59
C GLU A 624 -25.42 2.88 -36.38
N ARG A 625 -26.57 3.53 -36.61
CA ARG A 625 -27.39 4.10 -35.55
C ARG A 625 -28.04 3.00 -34.70
N VAL A 626 -27.70 2.98 -33.42
CA VAL A 626 -28.20 2.02 -32.44
C VAL A 626 -29.48 2.53 -31.77
N ALA A 627 -29.46 3.78 -31.28
CA ALA A 627 -30.56 4.43 -30.58
C ALA A 627 -30.52 5.95 -30.78
N GLU A 628 -31.67 6.62 -30.64
CA GLU A 628 -31.80 8.07 -30.63
C GLU A 628 -32.42 8.46 -29.29
N LEU A 629 -31.69 9.22 -28.49
CA LEU A 629 -32.10 9.58 -27.12
C LEU A 629 -32.86 10.91 -27.07
N ALA A 630 -32.49 11.85 -27.94
CA ALA A 630 -33.11 13.15 -28.04
C ALA A 630 -33.18 13.59 -29.51
N ASN A 631 -34.31 14.17 -29.92
CA ASN A 631 -34.49 14.75 -31.25
C ASN A 631 -35.59 15.82 -31.19
N GLY A 632 -35.22 17.09 -31.29
CA GLY A 632 -36.16 18.21 -31.29
C GLY A 632 -35.56 19.50 -30.74
N THR A 633 -36.38 20.54 -30.63
CA THR A 633 -35.98 21.82 -30.05
C THR A 633 -36.05 21.77 -28.53
N LEU A 634 -34.95 22.10 -27.86
CA LEU A 634 -34.84 22.17 -26.41
C LEU A 634 -34.52 23.62 -25.98
N PRO A 635 -35.06 24.11 -24.85
CA PRO A 635 -34.66 25.41 -24.31
C PRO A 635 -33.21 25.42 -23.82
N ALA A 636 -32.66 26.61 -23.59
CA ALA A 636 -31.36 26.77 -22.93
C ALA A 636 -31.37 26.06 -21.56
N GLY A 637 -30.32 25.32 -21.24
CA GLY A 637 -30.26 24.51 -20.03
C GLY A 637 -29.38 23.29 -20.14
N GLN A 638 -29.35 22.49 -19.08
CA GLN A 638 -28.60 21.24 -19.04
C GLN A 638 -29.54 20.04 -19.07
N TYR A 639 -29.10 19.00 -19.76
CA TYR A 639 -29.90 17.82 -20.04
C TYR A 639 -29.11 16.56 -19.73
N THR A 640 -29.81 15.57 -19.16
CA THR A 640 -29.27 14.23 -18.90
C THR A 640 -30.21 13.22 -19.54
N TYR A 641 -29.67 12.37 -20.42
CA TYR A 641 -30.39 11.27 -21.03
C TYR A 641 -29.75 9.95 -20.64
N THR A 642 -30.57 8.98 -20.22
CA THR A 642 -30.09 7.65 -19.88
C THR A 642 -30.18 6.72 -21.09
N TRP A 643 -29.13 5.95 -21.33
CA TRP A 643 -29.16 4.81 -22.24
C TRP A 643 -28.99 3.51 -21.46
N ASP A 644 -29.87 2.54 -21.68
CA ASP A 644 -29.91 1.24 -20.99
C ASP A 644 -29.30 0.09 -21.81
N GLY A 645 -28.46 0.41 -22.80
CA GLY A 645 -27.81 -0.57 -23.65
C GLY A 645 -28.80 -1.33 -24.54
N ARG A 646 -29.92 -0.72 -24.95
CA ARG A 646 -30.88 -1.26 -25.93
C ARG A 646 -30.86 -0.47 -27.24
N ASN A 647 -31.15 -1.15 -28.34
CA ASN A 647 -31.35 -0.50 -29.64
C ASN A 647 -32.79 0.02 -29.81
N HIS A 648 -33.07 0.66 -30.95
CA HIS A 648 -34.39 1.19 -31.32
C HIS A 648 -35.55 0.18 -31.30
N ASN A 649 -35.27 -1.13 -31.32
CA ASN A 649 -36.28 -2.20 -31.21
C ASN A 649 -36.47 -2.69 -29.76
N GLY A 650 -35.89 -2.00 -28.77
CA GLY A 650 -35.91 -2.39 -27.36
C GLY A 650 -35.08 -3.63 -27.04
N ARG A 651 -34.21 -4.08 -27.96
CA ARG A 651 -33.37 -5.27 -27.76
C ARG A 651 -32.02 -4.88 -27.15
N PRO A 652 -31.53 -5.62 -26.15
CA PRO A 652 -30.16 -5.48 -25.64
C PRO A 652 -29.13 -5.53 -26.79
N VAL A 653 -28.15 -4.63 -26.77
CA VAL A 653 -26.98 -4.71 -27.65
C VAL A 653 -25.81 -5.41 -26.95
N ALA A 654 -24.84 -5.90 -27.74
CA ALA A 654 -23.69 -6.65 -27.24
C ALA A 654 -22.72 -5.76 -26.46
N SER A 655 -21.96 -6.36 -25.54
CA SER A 655 -20.79 -5.71 -24.90
C SER A 655 -19.83 -5.22 -25.98
N GLY A 656 -19.24 -4.04 -25.79
CA GLY A 656 -18.34 -3.43 -26.77
C GLY A 656 -18.36 -1.92 -26.77
N MET A 657 -17.57 -1.35 -27.68
CA MET A 657 -17.43 0.10 -27.84
C MET A 657 -18.59 0.68 -28.65
N TYR A 658 -19.12 1.80 -28.17
CA TYR A 658 -20.14 2.60 -28.85
C TYR A 658 -19.72 4.06 -28.86
N PHE A 659 -20.35 4.85 -29.71
CA PHE A 659 -20.18 6.30 -29.77
C PHE A 659 -21.52 6.97 -29.54
N TYR A 660 -21.53 8.11 -28.86
CA TYR A 660 -22.70 8.97 -28.82
C TYR A 660 -22.32 10.33 -29.37
N ARG A 661 -23.25 10.91 -30.14
CA ARG A 661 -23.07 12.14 -30.88
C ARG A 661 -24.19 13.11 -30.57
N LEU A 662 -23.81 14.33 -30.22
CA LEU A 662 -24.69 15.47 -30.07
C LEU A 662 -24.52 16.38 -31.29
N GLU A 663 -25.63 16.66 -31.97
CA GLU A 663 -25.72 17.65 -33.05
C GLU A 663 -26.60 18.80 -32.57
N SER A 664 -26.06 20.02 -32.54
CA SER A 664 -26.79 21.23 -32.16
C SER A 664 -26.06 22.46 -32.67
N GLU A 665 -26.80 23.48 -33.11
CA GLU A 665 -26.24 24.77 -33.60
C GLU A 665 -25.19 24.63 -34.73
N GLY A 666 -25.31 23.60 -35.57
CA GLY A 666 -24.32 23.30 -36.61
C GLY A 666 -22.98 22.75 -36.10
N LYS A 667 -22.85 22.50 -34.78
CA LYS A 667 -21.72 21.83 -34.14
C LYS A 667 -22.03 20.34 -33.93
N ILE A 668 -20.99 19.53 -34.00
CA ILE A 668 -21.06 18.08 -33.76
C ILE A 668 -20.05 17.74 -32.66
N PHE A 669 -20.53 17.17 -31.56
CA PHE A 669 -19.70 16.61 -30.50
C PHE A 669 -19.86 15.09 -30.49
N GLN A 670 -18.77 14.36 -30.34
CA GLN A 670 -18.79 12.90 -30.29
C GLN A 670 -17.84 12.39 -29.22
N LYS A 671 -18.30 11.42 -28.42
CA LYS A 671 -17.50 10.73 -27.40
C LYS A 671 -17.75 9.22 -27.47
N LYS A 672 -16.82 8.44 -26.93
CA LYS A 672 -16.87 6.97 -26.90
C LYS A 672 -17.37 6.47 -25.56
N MET A 673 -18.00 5.31 -25.54
CA MET A 673 -18.45 4.61 -24.34
C MET A 673 -18.24 3.10 -24.49
N LEU A 674 -18.06 2.39 -23.38
CA LEU A 674 -17.83 0.96 -23.31
C LEU A 674 -18.97 0.30 -22.51
N LEU A 675 -19.77 -0.53 -23.19
CA LEU A 675 -20.79 -1.36 -22.55
C LEU A 675 -20.16 -2.68 -22.12
N VAL A 676 -20.31 -3.01 -20.85
CA VAL A 676 -19.94 -4.32 -20.28
C VAL A 676 -21.23 -4.98 -19.81
N ARG A 677 -21.49 -6.19 -20.29
CA ARG A 677 -22.62 -7.02 -19.86
C ARG A 677 -22.13 -8.41 -19.50
#